data_AF-A0A1P8YLY5-F1
#
_entry.id   AF-A0A1P8YLY5-F1
#
_cell.length_a   1.000
_cell.length_b   1.000
_cell.length_c   1.000
_cell.angle_alpha   90.00
_cell.angle_beta   90.00
_cell.angle_gamma   90.00
#
_symmetry.space_group_name_H-M   'P 1'
#
loop_
_entity.id
_entity.type
_entity.pdbx_description
1 polymer ?
#
loop_
_entity_poly.entity_id
_entity_poly.type
_entity_poly.pdbx_seq_one_letter_code
_entity_poly.pdbx_strand_id
1 'polypeptide(L)'
;MIAPPTVYGGDELRELLAAERVTHCFLTPTALAAMDPAGLDDLVCVVSGGEACPPDLVARWAPGRRMHNGYGPTEATIAASISDPLTPGEPITLGHPAPGFRVRVLDRRLQPVPVGVLGELYLAGPALARGYHRRPGLTAGRFVAESGGERMYRTGDLVRWTADGQLVSLGRGDRQVKVRGNRIELGEVESCLTAAGSVGQAVADVRAVGPRGDLLIAYVVAAAGAAVDTARLHEALAARLPAYMVPAHIVVLSEMPMTVHGKRDRAALPTPDLGAEVSVGRAPSGAAEENLGLLFAEVLGLDTVGMEDSFFALGGDSIMSIQLVARAKAAGLSLTPRDVFDHPTVAGLAAVADSRVATRPATLEELPGGGVGDVPLTPILAWILRRSAGRIDRFSQSVLLALPHGVDRVTLEVAVQAVLDAHDMLRARLERDSGTESGWRMTVPDAASVTGRDVLTRVEVDSVDDAAFDVRAAAEADAAADRLDPAAGTMVQLVWFDGPSGTGRLLLVVHHAVVDGVSWRVLVPDLASAWAQASEGRVPELAPVGTSMRRWAHALEDVAPQRVGERPMWERILGGDDPAIGSRPLDSARDVMATSEVLTSEASPEVTEAVLAALPASLRADVLDGLLTALAMAVVRWRAERGVERSDVLVGVEGHGREEAAVPGADLTRTVGWFTTLSPVRPDLSSIDLGEAFTGGAAAGAAVKLVKEELRAIPDRGIGYGLLRGLAGESGARVRGWREPQIVFNYLGRIAGTAGVGRITAGAGGDPQAWLPTPRYGLGSAHDPQMPVTAVVDIAAGFVPRPGGAVLQSSWTFPTGVLDAADVHRLADLWHRALGALAAYANTEGAGGLTPSDVDLVPLDQAAIDALEARRPGLTDVWPLTPLQSGLLFHARLAERSVDAYIVQLVVGLHGRPSPERMRRAARTLLDRHPNLRVCFVEDDAGEVHQVVEGRVSLPWSEIDLSGLDGSAGRERWRELLAVDRSTPFVMDRAPLLRFTLVRTGAEEHRLLLTHHHILLDGWSTPLLLEELLALYAADREPTSAPAGDYRDYLTWLTAQDHASGVAEWRRALAGADGPTLLVPGDGSVLDPQAPLDPVLAPQAPLDAVVTLAEPGEATLTLPAEETAALVAVAREHGVTVNTVVQVAWALVLGALTGRTDVVFGATVSGRPPQVPGIEAMIGLFINTVPVRIAFDPAKASASCSVVCSRSRRRCSTTTTSGSPRSNGRRVRRRRSTP
;
A
#
# COMPACT_ATOMS: atom_id res chain seq x y z
N MET A 1 38.70 19.33 -9.16
CA MET A 1 37.54 18.46 -9.40
C MET A 1 36.86 18.20 -8.07
N ILE A 2 35.53 18.17 -8.05
CA ILE A 2 34.71 17.68 -6.93
C ILE A 2 33.86 16.58 -7.54
N ALA A 3 33.89 15.37 -6.98
CA ALA A 3 33.06 14.28 -7.47
C ALA A 3 31.57 14.58 -7.21
N PRO A 4 30.62 14.09 -8.04
CA PRO A 4 29.20 14.25 -7.75
C PRO A 4 28.85 13.65 -6.38
N PRO A 5 27.91 14.24 -5.62
CA PRO A 5 27.53 13.78 -4.27
C PRO A 5 26.76 12.44 -4.24
N THR A 6 26.73 11.71 -5.35
CA THR A 6 26.24 10.34 -5.49
C THR A 6 27.36 9.31 -5.63
N VAL A 7 28.56 9.72 -6.07
CA VAL A 7 29.66 8.80 -6.43
C VAL A 7 30.55 8.52 -5.22
N TYR A 8 30.20 7.48 -4.46
CA TYR A 8 30.89 7.10 -3.22
C TYR A 8 31.88 5.92 -3.35
N GLY A 9 31.81 5.17 -4.46
CA GLY A 9 32.56 3.94 -4.70
C GLY A 9 32.08 3.24 -5.97
N GLY A 10 32.34 1.94 -6.10
CA GLY A 10 31.83 1.14 -7.23
C GLY A 10 32.45 1.51 -8.59
N ASP A 11 31.93 0.90 -9.65
CA ASP A 11 32.41 1.15 -11.01
C ASP A 11 32.21 2.62 -11.45
N GLU A 12 31.21 3.36 -10.93
CA GLU A 12 31.07 4.79 -11.19
C GLU A 12 32.31 5.61 -10.79
N LEU A 13 32.88 5.33 -9.60
CA LEU A 13 34.09 6.00 -9.14
C LEU A 13 35.31 5.56 -9.96
N ARG A 14 35.36 4.29 -10.38
CA ARG A 14 36.41 3.76 -11.26
C ARG A 14 36.37 4.41 -12.65
N GLU A 15 35.19 4.54 -13.25
CA GLU A 15 35.00 5.22 -14.53
C GLU A 15 35.36 6.71 -14.43
N LEU A 16 34.98 7.39 -13.35
CA LEU A 16 35.37 8.78 -13.10
C LEU A 16 36.91 8.92 -12.97
N LEU A 17 37.57 8.02 -12.23
CA LEU A 17 39.03 7.99 -12.10
C LEU A 17 39.73 7.74 -13.46
N ALA A 18 39.15 6.91 -14.33
CA ALA A 18 39.67 6.61 -15.66
C ALA A 18 39.47 7.77 -16.65
N ALA A 19 38.23 8.26 -16.78
CA ALA A 19 37.85 9.30 -17.75
C ALA A 19 38.59 10.62 -17.50
N GLU A 20 38.71 11.03 -16.23
CA GLU A 20 39.44 12.22 -15.82
C GLU A 20 40.94 11.98 -15.58
N ARG A 21 41.43 10.76 -15.87
CA ARG A 21 42.86 10.38 -15.83
C ARG A 21 43.54 10.70 -14.49
N VAL A 22 42.87 10.34 -13.39
CA VAL A 22 43.27 10.74 -12.03
C VAL A 22 44.54 10.02 -11.60
N THR A 23 45.60 10.78 -11.35
CA THR A 23 46.94 10.23 -11.07
C THR A 23 47.22 9.90 -9.60
N HIS A 24 46.50 10.56 -8.68
CA HIS A 24 46.69 10.43 -7.23
C HIS A 24 45.32 10.46 -6.53
N CYS A 25 45.00 9.46 -5.70
CA CYS A 25 43.80 9.45 -4.87
C CYS A 25 44.10 9.15 -3.39
N PHE A 26 43.23 9.63 -2.50
CA PHE A 26 43.16 9.20 -1.10
C PHE A 26 41.76 8.64 -0.87
N LEU A 27 41.64 7.36 -0.54
CA LEU A 27 40.38 6.64 -0.40
C LEU A 27 40.37 5.78 0.87
N THR A 28 39.19 5.32 1.30
CA THR A 28 39.09 4.31 2.37
C THR A 28 39.33 2.90 1.81
N PRO A 29 39.78 1.95 2.65
CA PRO A 29 39.76 0.52 2.30
C PRO A 29 38.41 0.06 1.75
N THR A 30 37.29 0.54 2.32
CA THR A 30 35.93 0.21 1.86
C THR A 30 35.67 0.66 0.42
N ALA A 31 36.05 1.88 0.04
CA ALA A 31 35.92 2.36 -1.34
C ALA A 31 36.85 1.60 -2.30
N LEU A 32 38.08 1.28 -1.88
CA LEU A 32 39.03 0.47 -2.65
C LEU A 32 38.60 -1.00 -2.79
N ALA A 33 37.80 -1.52 -1.85
CA ALA A 33 37.24 -2.87 -1.90
C ALA A 33 36.12 -2.99 -2.96
N ALA A 34 35.33 -1.94 -3.14
CA ALA A 34 34.24 -1.87 -4.11
C ALA A 34 34.67 -1.62 -5.57
N MET A 35 35.98 -1.55 -5.86
CA MET A 35 36.51 -1.22 -7.20
C MET A 35 37.62 -2.16 -7.67
N ASP A 36 37.64 -2.46 -8.96
CA ASP A 36 38.77 -3.11 -9.64
C ASP A 36 39.80 -2.06 -10.13
N PRO A 37 41.10 -2.17 -9.80
CA PRO A 37 42.15 -1.35 -10.39
C PRO A 37 42.39 -1.53 -11.91
N ALA A 38 41.75 -2.50 -12.58
CA ALA A 38 41.90 -2.75 -14.01
C ALA A 38 41.44 -1.55 -14.87
N GLY A 39 42.33 -1.06 -15.74
CA GLY A 39 42.13 0.12 -16.59
C GLY A 39 42.54 1.45 -15.96
N LEU A 40 42.93 1.46 -14.68
CA LEU A 40 43.43 2.67 -13.99
C LEU A 40 44.94 2.81 -14.15
N ASP A 41 45.39 2.96 -15.40
CA ASP A 41 46.81 3.01 -15.78
C ASP A 41 47.47 4.37 -15.48
N ASP A 42 46.71 5.48 -15.52
CA ASP A 42 47.20 6.81 -15.10
C ASP A 42 47.34 6.94 -13.56
N LEU A 43 46.69 6.06 -12.78
CA LEU A 43 46.61 6.14 -11.32
C LEU A 43 47.89 5.62 -10.64
N VAL A 44 48.94 6.45 -10.67
CA VAL A 44 50.29 6.12 -10.16
C VAL A 44 50.44 6.16 -8.64
N CYS A 45 49.44 6.67 -7.89
CA CYS A 45 49.50 6.77 -6.43
C CYS A 45 48.13 6.59 -5.75
N VAL A 46 48.06 5.71 -4.76
CA VAL A 46 46.85 5.42 -3.98
C VAL A 46 47.17 5.47 -2.49
N VAL A 47 46.59 6.42 -1.76
CA VAL A 47 46.66 6.44 -0.30
C VAL A 47 45.38 5.81 0.25
N SER A 48 45.52 4.64 0.90
CA SER A 48 44.45 3.99 1.65
C SER A 48 44.49 4.51 3.09
N GLY A 49 43.38 4.99 3.64
CA GLY A 49 43.40 5.52 5.01
C GLY A 49 42.03 5.65 5.66
N GLY A 50 42.02 6.18 6.89
CA GLY A 50 40.81 6.30 7.72
C GLY A 50 40.36 4.98 8.38
N GLU A 51 40.60 3.84 7.74
CA GLU A 51 40.37 2.47 8.27
C GLU A 51 41.63 1.60 8.19
N ALA A 52 41.58 0.40 8.79
CA ALA A 52 42.68 -0.55 8.68
C ALA A 52 42.65 -1.22 7.31
N CYS A 53 43.71 -1.07 6.51
CA CYS A 53 43.79 -1.66 5.19
C CYS A 53 44.01 -3.19 5.28
N PRO A 54 43.16 -4.04 4.66
CA PRO A 54 43.40 -5.48 4.56
C PRO A 54 44.59 -5.81 3.65
N PRO A 55 45.36 -6.89 3.93
CA PRO A 55 46.45 -7.34 3.05
C PRO A 55 46.01 -7.63 1.61
N ASP A 56 44.79 -8.13 1.41
CA ASP A 56 44.28 -8.48 0.09
C ASP A 56 44.03 -7.25 -0.80
N LEU A 57 43.69 -6.10 -0.20
CA LEU A 57 43.62 -4.84 -0.94
C LEU A 57 45.02 -4.34 -1.32
N VAL A 58 46.04 -4.58 -0.51
CA VAL A 58 47.44 -4.30 -0.91
C VAL A 58 47.86 -5.21 -2.06
N ALA A 59 47.53 -6.50 -2.00
CA ALA A 59 47.79 -7.44 -3.09
C ALA A 59 47.10 -7.05 -4.40
N ARG A 60 45.88 -6.49 -4.33
CA ARG A 60 45.14 -6.02 -5.51
C ARG A 60 45.60 -4.65 -6.04
N TRP A 61 45.83 -3.66 -5.16
CA TRP A 61 46.04 -2.27 -5.57
C TRP A 61 47.50 -1.82 -5.68
N ALA A 62 48.44 -2.43 -4.95
CA ALA A 62 49.86 -2.06 -5.02
C ALA A 62 50.56 -2.43 -6.35
N PRO A 63 50.21 -3.52 -7.07
CA PRO A 63 50.81 -3.79 -8.37
C PRO A 63 50.61 -2.64 -9.37
N GLY A 64 51.70 -2.23 -10.03
CA GLY A 64 51.72 -1.19 -11.05
C GLY A 64 51.75 0.27 -10.55
N ARG A 65 51.58 0.52 -9.24
CA ARG A 65 51.46 1.88 -8.69
C ARG A 65 52.02 1.99 -7.27
N ARG A 66 52.10 3.19 -6.71
CA ARG A 66 52.55 3.40 -5.32
C ARG A 66 51.35 3.44 -4.38
N MET A 67 51.09 2.33 -3.69
CA MET A 67 50.07 2.28 -2.64
C MET A 67 50.70 2.64 -1.28
N HIS A 68 50.03 3.47 -0.48
CA HIS A 68 50.48 3.92 0.83
C HIS A 68 49.37 3.77 1.87
N ASN A 69 49.71 3.53 3.14
CA ASN A 69 48.77 3.58 4.26
C ASN A 69 48.84 4.96 4.94
N GLY A 70 47.71 5.67 5.01
CA GLY A 70 47.59 7.00 5.62
C GLY A 70 46.83 6.96 6.95
N TYR A 71 47.47 7.43 8.02
CA TYR A 71 46.88 7.50 9.36
C TYR A 71 46.78 8.94 9.87
N GLY A 72 45.61 9.30 10.40
CA GLY A 72 45.41 10.54 11.15
C GLY A 72 44.02 10.62 11.78
N PRO A 73 43.87 11.13 13.02
CA PRO A 73 42.59 11.63 13.53
C PRO A 73 42.31 13.02 12.94
N THR A 74 41.03 13.40 12.83
CA THR A 74 40.60 14.72 12.31
C THR A 74 41.20 15.89 13.09
N GLU A 75 41.42 15.69 14.39
CA GLU A 75 42.06 16.60 15.35
C GLU A 75 43.55 16.86 15.06
N ALA A 76 44.17 16.02 14.24
CA ALA A 76 45.50 16.16 13.68
C ALA A 76 45.46 16.22 12.14
N THR A 77 44.47 16.94 11.60
CA THR A 77 44.40 17.44 10.22
C THR A 77 44.67 16.38 9.13
N ILE A 78 43.67 15.53 8.89
CA ILE A 78 43.60 14.52 7.81
C ILE A 78 44.58 13.35 7.99
N ALA A 79 45.89 13.59 7.86
CA ALA A 79 46.91 12.54 7.91
C ALA A 79 48.14 13.03 8.69
N ALA A 80 48.40 12.41 9.84
CA ALA A 80 49.52 12.72 10.72
C ALA A 80 50.74 11.82 10.48
N SER A 81 50.56 10.67 9.82
CA SER A 81 51.63 9.81 9.31
C SER A 81 51.19 9.09 8.03
N ILE A 82 52.17 8.77 7.17
CA ILE A 82 51.97 8.00 5.93
C ILE A 82 53.11 6.97 5.85
N SER A 83 52.79 5.74 5.42
CA SER A 83 53.78 4.68 5.20
C SER A 83 54.66 4.93 3.98
N ASP A 84 55.81 4.26 3.97
CA ASP A 84 56.50 3.93 2.72
C ASP A 84 55.58 3.07 1.81
N PRO A 85 55.88 2.91 0.50
CA PRO A 85 55.05 2.13 -0.40
C PRO A 85 54.82 0.70 0.11
N LEU A 86 53.57 0.26 0.13
CA LEU A 86 53.16 -1.05 0.66
C LEU A 86 53.48 -2.17 -0.33
N THR A 87 54.25 -3.17 0.10
CA THR A 87 54.48 -4.40 -0.65
C THR A 87 53.43 -5.47 -0.30
N PRO A 88 52.84 -6.18 -1.27
CA PRO A 88 52.00 -7.35 -1.00
C PRO A 88 52.74 -8.40 -0.16
N GLY A 89 52.13 -8.81 0.96
CA GLY A 89 52.69 -9.79 1.90
C GLY A 89 53.56 -9.21 3.01
N GLU A 90 53.91 -7.91 2.99
CA GLU A 90 54.64 -7.26 4.08
C GLU A 90 53.70 -6.65 5.15
N PRO A 91 54.15 -6.46 6.42
CA PRO A 91 53.31 -5.90 7.47
C PRO A 91 52.95 -4.43 7.23
N ILE A 92 51.65 -4.13 7.17
CA ILE A 92 51.14 -2.77 6.96
C ILE A 92 51.39 -1.93 8.22
N THR A 93 52.22 -0.88 8.11
CA THR A 93 52.52 0.06 9.20
C THR A 93 51.78 1.38 9.03
N LEU A 94 51.71 2.20 10.08
CA LEU A 94 51.23 3.58 10.03
C LEU A 94 52.31 4.56 9.50
N GLY A 95 53.50 4.05 9.18
CA GLY A 95 54.59 4.84 8.61
C GLY A 95 55.33 5.76 9.57
N HIS A 96 55.83 6.86 9.00
CA HIS A 96 56.60 7.90 9.69
C HIS A 96 55.77 9.20 9.80
N PRO A 97 56.07 10.10 10.77
CA PRO A 97 55.31 11.33 10.98
C PRO A 97 55.35 12.25 9.75
N ALA A 98 54.19 12.78 9.35
CA ALA A 98 54.10 13.72 8.25
C ALA A 98 54.68 15.11 8.64
N PRO A 99 55.16 15.93 7.69
CA PRO A 99 55.73 17.24 7.98
C PRO A 99 54.78 18.14 8.78
N GLY A 100 55.25 18.68 9.90
CA GLY A 100 54.42 19.45 10.85
C GLY A 100 53.89 18.67 12.04
N PHE A 101 54.09 17.34 12.08
CA PHE A 101 53.81 16.49 13.23
C PHE A 101 55.07 15.91 13.86
N ARG A 102 55.02 15.72 15.19
CA ARG A 102 55.94 14.91 15.99
C ARG A 102 55.12 13.81 16.65
N VAL A 103 55.52 12.55 16.50
CA VAL A 103 54.89 11.43 17.21
C VAL A 103 55.61 11.17 18.54
N ARG A 104 54.82 10.94 19.59
CA ARG A 104 55.26 10.29 20.83
C ARG A 104 54.43 9.02 21.04
N VAL A 105 55.07 7.97 21.54
CA VAL A 105 54.38 6.77 22.05
C VAL A 105 54.66 6.73 23.55
N LEU A 106 53.63 6.92 24.35
CA LEU A 106 53.75 7.21 25.78
C LEU A 106 53.07 6.15 26.65
N ASP A 107 53.57 5.98 27.87
CA ASP A 107 52.91 5.20 28.92
C ASP A 107 51.80 6.02 29.62
N ARG A 108 51.11 5.40 30.59
CA ARG A 108 50.06 6.05 31.39
C ARG A 108 50.57 7.16 32.34
N ARG A 109 51.88 7.42 32.38
CA ARG A 109 52.55 8.49 33.11
C ARG A 109 53.16 9.55 32.16
N LEU A 110 52.77 9.52 30.89
CA LEU A 110 53.27 10.38 29.81
C LEU A 110 54.80 10.27 29.60
N GLN A 111 55.39 9.12 29.93
CA GLN A 111 56.80 8.83 29.66
C GLN A 111 56.96 8.06 28.33
N PRO A 112 57.96 8.39 27.49
CA PRO A 112 58.22 7.63 26.26
C PRO A 112 58.52 6.15 26.53
N VAL A 113 57.88 5.26 25.79
CA VAL A 113 58.14 3.81 25.87
C VAL A 113 59.31 3.41 24.96
N PRO A 114 60.10 2.37 25.31
CA PRO A 114 61.15 1.84 24.44
C PRO A 114 60.61 1.26 23.12
N VAL A 115 61.51 1.06 22.15
CA VAL A 115 61.19 0.39 20.88
C VAL A 115 60.61 -1.01 21.12
N GLY A 116 59.60 -1.40 20.34
CA GLY A 116 58.86 -2.65 20.50
C GLY A 116 57.82 -2.67 21.63
N VAL A 117 57.90 -1.75 22.61
CA VAL A 117 56.97 -1.67 23.75
C VAL A 117 55.67 -0.97 23.34
N LEU A 118 54.55 -1.47 23.88
CA LEU A 118 53.22 -0.90 23.66
C LEU A 118 53.04 0.40 24.46
N GLY A 119 52.54 1.44 23.81
CA GLY A 119 52.07 2.66 24.45
C GLY A 119 50.90 3.30 23.70
N GLU A 120 50.39 4.40 24.24
CA GLU A 120 49.35 5.21 23.61
C GLU A 120 50.00 6.27 22.69
N LEU A 121 49.37 6.51 21.54
CA LEU A 121 49.87 7.45 20.54
C LEU A 121 49.47 8.90 20.87
N TYR A 122 50.46 9.79 20.85
CA TYR A 122 50.29 11.23 21.01
C TYR A 122 50.92 11.96 19.82
N LEU A 123 50.22 12.95 19.30
CA LEU A 123 50.61 13.76 18.14
C LEU A 123 50.86 15.19 18.61
N ALA A 124 52.02 15.77 18.31
CA ALA A 124 52.38 17.14 18.69
C ALA A 124 52.82 17.97 17.46
N GLY A 125 52.83 19.30 17.59
CA GLY A 125 53.30 20.21 16.55
C GLY A 125 52.24 21.17 15.97
N PRO A 126 52.63 22.05 15.03
CA PRO A 126 51.79 23.14 14.53
C PRO A 126 50.57 22.69 13.72
N ALA A 127 50.55 21.47 13.19
CA ALA A 127 49.45 20.95 12.37
C ALA A 127 48.28 20.34 13.17
N LEU A 128 48.32 20.41 14.52
CA LEU A 128 47.17 20.10 15.37
C LEU A 128 46.05 21.13 15.23
N ALA A 129 44.80 20.65 15.30
CA ALA A 129 43.62 21.50 15.30
C ALA A 129 43.58 22.46 16.52
N ARG A 130 42.70 23.47 16.44
CA ARG A 130 42.48 24.42 17.54
C ARG A 130 41.95 23.72 18.80
N GLY A 131 41.00 22.81 18.62
CA GLY A 131 40.22 22.13 19.64
C GLY A 131 38.81 21.83 19.13
N TYR A 132 37.97 21.19 19.96
CA TYR A 132 36.57 20.91 19.62
C TYR A 132 35.71 22.18 19.75
N HIS A 133 34.88 22.46 18.74
CA HIS A 133 34.05 23.67 18.70
C HIS A 133 33.12 23.76 19.91
N ARG A 134 33.21 24.87 20.65
CA ARG A 134 32.46 25.16 21.90
C ARG A 134 32.57 24.10 23.01
N ARG A 135 33.47 23.11 22.93
CA ARG A 135 33.69 22.09 23.98
C ARG A 135 35.08 22.22 24.62
N PRO A 136 35.31 23.24 25.48
CA PRO A 136 36.62 23.51 26.07
C PRO A 136 37.09 22.41 27.02
N GLY A 137 36.19 21.79 27.80
CA GLY A 137 36.54 20.68 28.70
C GLY A 137 37.05 19.44 27.96
N LEU A 138 36.34 19.02 26.90
CA LEU A 138 36.77 17.92 26.02
C LEU A 138 38.09 18.27 25.31
N THR A 139 38.25 19.53 24.90
CA THR A 139 39.50 20.03 24.30
C THR A 139 40.66 19.90 25.28
N ALA A 140 40.54 20.37 26.52
CA ALA A 140 41.58 20.25 27.54
C ALA A 140 41.89 18.79 27.93
N GLY A 141 40.89 17.89 27.85
CA GLY A 141 41.06 16.46 28.12
C GLY A 141 41.77 15.65 27.01
N ARG A 142 41.86 16.19 25.78
CA ARG A 142 42.50 15.52 24.62
C ARG A 142 43.72 16.26 24.08
N PHE A 143 43.67 17.60 23.99
CA PHE A 143 44.79 18.46 23.61
C PHE A 143 45.58 18.88 24.86
N VAL A 144 46.30 17.93 25.44
CA VAL A 144 47.07 18.10 26.68
C VAL A 144 48.41 18.80 26.44
N ALA A 145 49.10 19.23 27.49
CA ALA A 145 50.40 19.88 27.38
C ALA A 145 51.54 18.87 27.15
N GLU A 146 52.45 19.17 26.22
CA GLU A 146 53.78 18.55 26.16
C GLU A 146 54.74 19.31 27.11
N SER A 147 55.74 18.62 27.66
CA SER A 147 56.76 19.25 28.51
C SER A 147 57.51 20.36 27.74
N GLY A 148 57.40 21.59 28.24
CA GLY A 148 57.89 22.80 27.56
C GLY A 148 56.77 23.81 27.20
N GLY A 149 55.50 23.43 27.31
CA GLY A 149 54.36 24.33 27.11
C GLY A 149 53.73 24.29 25.72
N GLU A 150 54.24 23.44 24.82
CA GLU A 150 53.53 23.08 23.59
C GLU A 150 52.33 22.14 23.88
N ARG A 151 51.52 21.83 22.86
CA ARG A 151 50.35 20.95 22.98
C ARG A 151 50.55 19.65 22.21
N MET A 152 50.07 18.55 22.79
CA MET A 152 49.97 17.25 22.14
C MET A 152 48.53 16.71 22.22
N TYR A 153 48.03 16.19 21.10
CA TYR A 153 46.73 15.53 21.02
C TYR A 153 46.86 14.04 21.37
N ARG A 154 46.04 13.59 22.31
CA ARG A 154 45.92 12.21 22.79
C ARG A 154 44.95 11.42 21.91
N THR A 155 45.47 10.57 21.02
CA THR A 155 44.63 9.90 20.00
C THR A 155 43.73 8.81 20.58
N GLY A 156 44.14 8.16 21.67
CA GLY A 156 43.50 6.95 22.19
C GLY A 156 43.89 5.66 21.47
N ASP A 157 44.66 5.74 20.38
CA ASP A 157 45.14 4.59 19.63
C ASP A 157 46.37 3.97 20.31
N LEU A 158 46.46 2.63 20.31
CA LEU A 158 47.54 1.86 20.91
C LEU A 158 48.52 1.39 19.83
N VAL A 159 49.80 1.72 20.00
CA VAL A 159 50.85 1.47 19.00
C VAL A 159 52.15 1.01 19.64
N ARG A 160 53.07 0.50 18.81
CA ARG A 160 54.48 0.26 19.16
C ARG A 160 55.40 0.69 18.02
N TRP A 161 56.61 1.13 18.35
CA TRP A 161 57.68 1.35 17.37
C TRP A 161 58.28 0.03 16.86
N THR A 162 58.62 -0.04 15.58
CA THR A 162 59.54 -1.05 15.01
C THR A 162 61.00 -0.66 15.26
N ALA A 163 61.94 -1.59 15.00
CA ALA A 163 63.38 -1.29 15.04
C ALA A 163 63.76 -0.19 14.04
N ASP A 164 63.05 -0.15 12.92
CA ASP A 164 63.26 0.70 11.74
C ASP A 164 62.57 2.07 11.87
N GLY A 165 62.00 2.38 13.04
CA GLY A 165 61.40 3.69 13.33
C GLY A 165 60.02 3.93 12.71
N GLN A 166 59.32 2.88 12.27
CA GLN A 166 57.92 2.94 11.86
C GLN A 166 56.97 2.58 13.01
N LEU A 167 55.68 2.89 12.86
CA LEU A 167 54.64 2.65 13.87
C LEU A 167 53.72 1.49 13.47
N VAL A 168 53.53 0.50 14.34
CA VAL A 168 52.54 -0.58 14.15
C VAL A 168 51.34 -0.32 15.06
N SER A 169 50.13 -0.31 14.47
CA SER A 169 48.88 -0.24 15.22
C SER A 169 48.52 -1.56 15.88
N LEU A 170 47.96 -1.47 17.09
CA LEU A 170 47.43 -2.59 17.87
C LEU A 170 45.99 -2.31 18.33
N GLY A 171 45.26 -1.48 17.57
CA GLY A 171 43.89 -1.08 17.89
C GLY A 171 43.84 0.11 18.86
N ARG A 172 42.86 0.11 19.77
CA ARG A 172 42.53 1.28 20.61
C ARG A 172 42.55 0.99 22.10
N GLY A 173 42.96 2.00 22.86
CA GLY A 173 42.88 2.03 24.32
C GLY A 173 41.61 2.70 24.84
N ASP A 174 40.88 3.42 23.99
CA ASP A 174 39.60 4.06 24.30
C ASP A 174 38.41 3.49 23.50
N ARG A 175 37.20 3.72 24.02
CA ARG A 175 35.96 2.98 23.70
C ARG A 175 35.18 3.52 22.49
N GLN A 176 35.87 4.12 21.52
CA GLN A 176 35.25 4.70 20.33
C GLN A 176 35.28 3.67 19.19
N VAL A 177 34.08 3.25 18.76
CA VAL A 177 33.86 2.14 17.82
C VAL A 177 33.73 2.62 16.37
N LYS A 178 33.63 1.67 15.44
CA LYS A 178 33.21 1.94 14.07
C LYS A 178 32.03 1.05 13.70
N VAL A 179 31.00 1.63 13.10
CA VAL A 179 29.82 0.92 12.59
C VAL A 179 29.55 1.48 11.19
N ARG A 180 29.49 0.61 10.17
CA ARG A 180 29.24 1.00 8.76
C ARG A 180 30.11 2.20 8.32
N GLY A 181 31.43 2.07 8.46
CA GLY A 181 32.44 3.12 8.17
C GLY A 181 32.51 4.30 9.15
N ASN A 182 31.44 4.56 9.91
CA ASN A 182 31.31 5.75 10.76
C ASN A 182 31.94 5.55 12.15
N ARG A 183 32.72 6.54 12.62
CA ARG A 183 33.47 6.52 13.89
C ARG A 183 32.60 7.09 15.03
N ILE A 184 32.11 6.23 15.93
CA ILE A 184 31.07 6.56 16.94
C ILE A 184 31.66 6.61 18.35
N GLU A 185 31.43 7.73 19.06
CA GLU A 185 31.70 7.86 20.50
C GLU A 185 30.52 7.34 21.32
N LEU A 186 30.59 6.10 21.81
CA LEU A 186 29.52 5.50 22.62
C LEU A 186 29.16 6.35 23.85
N GLY A 187 30.13 7.08 24.42
CA GLY A 187 29.91 8.00 25.54
C GLY A 187 29.07 9.25 25.19
N GLU A 188 29.02 9.66 23.92
CA GLU A 188 28.15 10.75 23.44
C GLU A 188 26.68 10.30 23.40
N VAL A 189 26.45 9.06 22.98
CA VAL A 189 25.14 8.40 23.00
C VAL A 189 24.66 8.18 24.45
N GLU A 190 25.52 7.62 25.32
CA GLU A 190 25.24 7.49 26.76
C GLU A 190 24.91 8.84 27.44
N SER A 191 25.61 9.91 27.05
CA SER A 191 25.37 11.26 27.59
C SER A 191 24.09 11.91 27.08
N CYS A 192 23.63 11.59 25.85
CA CYS A 192 22.36 12.10 25.35
C CYS A 192 21.17 11.35 25.95
N LEU A 193 21.28 10.02 26.10
CA LEU A 193 20.31 9.19 26.82
C LEU A 193 20.07 9.69 28.25
N THR A 194 21.14 9.89 29.02
CA THR A 194 21.05 10.40 30.42
C THR A 194 20.61 11.87 30.51
N ALA A 195 20.68 12.65 29.42
CA ALA A 195 20.07 13.99 29.34
C ALA A 195 18.54 13.94 29.12
N ALA A 196 17.96 12.75 28.97
CA ALA A 196 16.54 12.39 28.92
C ALA A 196 15.67 12.88 30.10
N GLY A 197 16.26 12.98 31.29
CA GLY A 197 15.54 13.14 32.56
C GLY A 197 14.82 11.88 33.06
N SER A 198 14.22 11.10 32.16
CA SER A 198 13.61 9.79 32.45
C SER A 198 14.62 8.66 32.69
N VAL A 199 15.87 8.82 32.25
CA VAL A 199 16.94 7.81 32.30
C VAL A 199 17.93 8.14 33.41
N GLY A 200 18.03 7.26 34.41
CA GLY A 200 18.98 7.36 35.52
C GLY A 200 20.37 6.81 35.19
N GLN A 201 20.45 5.79 34.33
CA GLN A 201 21.72 5.26 33.81
C GLN A 201 21.55 4.78 32.37
N ALA A 202 22.58 4.98 31.54
CA ALA A 202 22.64 4.47 30.17
C ALA A 202 24.01 3.83 29.87
N VAL A 203 24.00 2.78 29.05
CA VAL A 203 25.17 2.18 28.40
C VAL A 203 24.89 2.02 26.91
N ALA A 204 25.84 2.39 26.06
CA ALA A 204 25.81 2.08 24.63
C ALA A 204 26.91 1.05 24.30
N ASP A 205 26.59 0.10 23.43
CA ASP A 205 27.43 -1.03 23.05
C ASP A 205 27.13 -1.46 21.60
N VAL A 206 28.02 -2.22 20.97
CA VAL A 206 27.79 -2.78 19.63
C VAL A 206 27.61 -4.29 19.75
N ARG A 207 26.61 -4.85 19.07
CA ARG A 207 26.29 -6.29 19.08
C ARG A 207 26.09 -6.79 17.65
N ALA A 208 26.72 -7.92 17.33
CA ALA A 208 26.50 -8.63 16.08
C ALA A 208 25.15 -9.38 16.12
N VAL A 209 24.32 -9.16 15.11
CA VAL A 209 22.94 -9.68 15.05
C VAL A 209 22.74 -10.47 13.75
N GLY A 210 23.14 -11.74 13.79
CA GLY A 210 22.94 -12.69 12.68
C GLY A 210 23.37 -12.11 11.31
N PRO A 211 22.55 -12.23 10.25
CA PRO A 211 22.87 -11.69 8.94
C PRO A 211 22.75 -10.15 8.83
N ARG A 212 22.22 -9.45 9.85
CA ARG A 212 22.10 -7.97 9.87
C ARG A 212 23.39 -7.25 10.29
N GLY A 213 24.42 -8.00 10.72
CA GLY A 213 25.74 -7.48 11.07
C GLY A 213 25.81 -6.77 12.43
N ASP A 214 26.79 -5.88 12.58
CA ASP A 214 27.00 -5.09 13.81
C ASP A 214 25.96 -3.95 13.92
N LEU A 215 25.18 -3.96 15.01
CA LEU A 215 24.19 -2.94 15.35
C LEU A 215 24.58 -2.21 16.66
N LEU A 216 24.30 -0.91 16.71
CA LEU A 216 24.43 -0.08 17.90
C LEU A 216 23.22 -0.26 18.81
N ILE A 217 23.41 -0.77 20.03
CA ILE A 217 22.36 -1.02 21.02
C ILE A 217 22.59 -0.13 22.24
N ALA A 218 21.51 0.41 22.80
CA ALA A 218 21.53 1.11 24.08
C ALA A 218 20.79 0.31 25.17
N TYR A 219 21.29 0.40 26.39
CA TYR A 219 20.74 -0.23 27.58
C TYR A 219 20.52 0.86 28.63
N VAL A 220 19.29 1.01 29.13
CA VAL A 220 18.91 2.10 30.02
C VAL A 220 18.20 1.61 31.28
N VAL A 221 18.42 2.32 32.40
CA VAL A 221 17.68 2.14 33.65
C VAL A 221 16.97 3.45 33.96
N ALA A 222 15.70 3.35 34.36
CA ALA A 222 14.87 4.51 34.68
C ALA A 222 15.45 5.37 35.82
N ALA A 223 15.16 6.66 35.80
CA ALA A 223 15.36 7.54 36.95
C ALA A 223 14.38 7.19 38.07
N ALA A 224 14.73 7.43 39.32
CA ALA A 224 13.90 7.05 40.47
C ALA A 224 12.52 7.75 40.43
N GLY A 225 11.45 6.97 40.27
CA GLY A 225 10.08 7.47 40.14
C GLY A 225 9.66 7.87 38.71
N ALA A 226 10.51 7.66 37.71
CA ALA A 226 10.18 7.86 36.29
C ALA A 226 9.89 6.51 35.60
N ALA A 227 9.12 6.57 34.51
CA ALA A 227 9.04 5.50 33.51
C ALA A 227 9.93 5.87 32.31
N VAL A 228 10.48 4.86 31.63
CA VAL A 228 11.20 5.05 30.36
C VAL A 228 10.25 4.76 29.19
N ASP A 229 10.17 5.72 28.28
CA ASP A 229 9.45 5.66 27.01
C ASP A 229 10.52 5.55 25.91
N THR A 230 10.65 4.36 25.31
CA THR A 230 11.71 4.03 24.33
C THR A 230 11.55 4.84 23.04
N ALA A 231 10.31 5.03 22.57
CA ALA A 231 9.99 5.82 21.38
C ALA A 231 10.37 7.30 21.56
N ARG A 232 10.01 7.92 22.69
CA ARG A 232 10.44 9.30 22.99
C ARG A 232 11.94 9.44 23.20
N LEU A 233 12.64 8.41 23.69
CA LEU A 233 14.10 8.42 23.71
C LEU A 233 14.69 8.34 22.30
N HIS A 234 14.14 7.53 21.40
CA HIS A 234 14.55 7.52 19.98
C HIS A 234 14.36 8.90 19.33
N GLU A 235 13.19 9.54 19.50
CA GLU A 235 12.91 10.89 19.01
C GLU A 235 13.89 11.93 19.58
N ALA A 236 14.09 11.93 20.90
CA ALA A 236 15.01 12.85 21.58
C ALA A 236 16.49 12.65 21.22
N LEU A 237 16.88 11.43 20.80
CA LEU A 237 18.22 11.15 20.26
C LEU A 237 18.33 11.59 18.80
N ALA A 238 17.36 11.28 17.94
CA ALA A 238 17.35 11.68 16.54
C ALA A 238 17.36 13.21 16.36
N ALA A 239 16.70 13.94 17.26
CA ALA A 239 16.75 15.41 17.30
C ALA A 239 18.10 16.00 17.76
N ARG A 240 19.07 15.18 18.19
CA ARG A 240 20.31 15.62 18.87
C ARG A 240 21.60 14.92 18.41
N LEU A 241 21.49 13.79 17.71
CA LEU A 241 22.59 12.97 17.21
C LEU A 241 22.38 12.70 15.71
N PRO A 242 23.46 12.56 14.91
CA PRO A 242 23.35 12.05 13.54
C PRO A 242 22.71 10.66 13.53
N ALA A 243 21.94 10.34 12.49
CA ALA A 243 21.19 9.08 12.39
C ALA A 243 22.02 7.81 12.68
N TYR A 244 23.27 7.76 12.22
CA TYR A 244 24.18 6.62 12.47
C TYR A 244 24.69 6.50 13.92
N MET A 245 24.45 7.51 14.78
CA MET A 245 24.72 7.47 16.23
C MET A 245 23.46 7.23 17.08
N VAL A 246 22.27 7.22 16.46
CA VAL A 246 21.05 6.79 17.15
C VAL A 246 21.13 5.25 17.29
N PRO A 247 20.89 4.68 18.49
CA PRO A 247 20.80 3.23 18.65
C PRO A 247 19.71 2.64 17.74
N ALA A 248 19.93 1.43 17.23
CA ALA A 248 18.89 0.68 16.53
C ALA A 248 17.76 0.26 17.49
N HIS A 249 18.10 -0.05 18.75
CA HIS A 249 17.15 -0.43 19.80
C HIS A 249 17.60 0.11 21.17
N ILE A 250 16.64 0.39 22.05
CA ILE A 250 16.85 0.79 23.46
C ILE A 250 16.24 -0.25 24.39
N VAL A 251 17.08 -1.04 25.05
CA VAL A 251 16.67 -2.06 26.03
C VAL A 251 16.51 -1.41 27.41
N VAL A 252 15.31 -1.46 27.99
CA VAL A 252 15.07 -1.03 29.38
C VAL A 252 15.42 -2.17 30.34
N LEU A 253 16.31 -1.91 31.30
CA LEU A 253 16.73 -2.83 32.34
C LEU A 253 16.16 -2.41 33.70
N SER A 254 15.83 -3.39 34.54
CA SER A 254 15.44 -3.18 35.94
C SER A 254 16.60 -2.66 36.79
N GLU A 255 17.81 -3.16 36.56
CA GLU A 255 19.06 -2.66 37.11
C GLU A 255 20.21 -2.79 36.09
N MET A 256 21.26 -2.00 36.27
CA MET A 256 22.45 -2.03 35.40
C MET A 256 23.42 -3.10 35.93
N PRO A 257 23.84 -4.11 35.15
CA PRO A 257 24.77 -5.13 35.62
C PRO A 257 26.10 -4.52 36.08
N MET A 258 26.64 -5.00 37.21
CA MET A 258 27.85 -4.48 37.85
C MET A 258 28.82 -5.61 38.21
N THR A 259 30.09 -5.41 37.86
CA THR A 259 31.21 -6.25 38.30
C THR A 259 31.38 -6.18 39.83
N VAL A 260 32.06 -7.19 40.40
CA VAL A 260 32.49 -7.26 41.82
C VAL A 260 33.38 -6.09 42.31
N HIS A 261 33.70 -5.13 41.44
CA HIS A 261 34.45 -3.92 41.75
C HIS A 261 33.64 -2.63 41.50
N GLY A 262 32.31 -2.71 41.42
CA GLY A 262 31.43 -1.54 41.33
C GLY A 262 31.50 -0.80 39.99
N LYS A 263 31.87 -1.50 38.90
CA LYS A 263 31.91 -0.96 37.53
C LYS A 263 30.91 -1.71 36.67
N ARG A 264 30.22 -1.01 35.76
CA ARG A 264 29.23 -1.61 34.84
C ARG A 264 29.84 -2.78 34.07
N ASP A 265 29.16 -3.92 34.10
CA ASP A 265 29.57 -5.14 33.41
C ASP A 265 28.86 -5.23 32.06
N ARG A 266 29.61 -5.05 30.98
CA ARG A 266 29.06 -5.14 29.61
C ARG A 266 28.98 -6.58 29.09
N ALA A 267 29.75 -7.52 29.66
CA ALA A 267 29.64 -8.93 29.30
C ALA A 267 28.34 -9.54 29.86
N ALA A 268 27.85 -9.03 30.99
CA ALA A 268 26.58 -9.40 31.59
C ALA A 268 25.35 -8.64 31.02
N LEU A 269 25.49 -7.79 29.99
CA LEU A 269 24.35 -7.17 29.32
C LEU A 269 23.63 -8.19 28.43
N PRO A 270 22.29 -8.31 28.52
CA PRO A 270 21.53 -9.31 27.77
C PRO A 270 21.60 -9.05 26.27
N THR A 271 21.57 -10.11 25.46
CA THR A 271 21.27 -10.00 24.04
C THR A 271 19.84 -9.46 23.89
N PRO A 272 19.60 -8.41 23.10
CA PRO A 272 18.25 -7.88 22.91
C PRO A 272 17.40 -8.90 22.14
N ASP A 273 16.16 -9.10 22.57
CA ASP A 273 15.15 -9.79 21.77
C ASP A 273 14.59 -8.78 20.76
N LEU A 274 14.79 -9.06 19.47
CA LEU A 274 14.44 -8.15 18.38
C LEU A 274 13.09 -8.50 17.73
N GLY A 275 12.39 -9.51 18.23
CA GLY A 275 11.02 -9.82 17.79
C GLY A 275 9.94 -8.92 18.41
N ALA A 276 10.31 -7.99 19.30
CA ALA A 276 9.36 -7.25 20.16
C ALA A 276 9.07 -5.80 19.74
N GLU A 277 10.02 -5.08 19.11
CA GLU A 277 9.85 -3.66 18.72
C GLU A 277 10.55 -3.34 17.39
N VAL A 278 9.77 -3.15 16.31
CA VAL A 278 10.21 -2.56 15.03
C VAL A 278 9.09 -1.70 14.42
N SER A 279 9.48 -0.58 13.78
CA SER A 279 8.64 0.44 13.12
C SER A 279 7.83 1.36 14.05
N VAL A 280 7.63 2.61 13.62
CA VAL A 280 6.94 3.66 14.38
C VAL A 280 5.45 3.70 14.01
N GLY A 281 4.82 2.52 13.98
CA GLY A 281 3.37 2.38 13.88
C GLY A 281 2.71 2.57 15.25
N ARG A 282 1.47 3.05 15.28
CA ARG A 282 0.66 2.99 16.51
C ARG A 282 0.37 1.53 16.88
N ALA A 283 0.11 1.26 18.15
CA ALA A 283 -0.39 -0.04 18.58
C ALA A 283 -1.80 -0.32 18.00
N PRO A 284 -2.18 -1.60 17.81
CA PRO A 284 -3.54 -1.97 17.44
C PRO A 284 -4.55 -1.49 18.48
N SER A 285 -5.67 -0.95 18.01
CA SER A 285 -6.76 -0.41 18.82
C SER A 285 -7.86 -1.43 19.14
N GLY A 286 -7.86 -2.56 18.43
CA GLY A 286 -8.80 -3.67 18.62
C GLY A 286 -8.33 -4.96 17.94
N ALA A 287 -9.02 -6.06 18.24
CA ALA A 287 -8.61 -7.41 17.79
C ALA A 287 -8.59 -7.59 16.26
N ALA A 288 -9.37 -6.81 15.51
CA ALA A 288 -9.31 -6.81 14.04
C ALA A 288 -7.97 -6.29 13.53
N GLU A 289 -7.46 -5.18 14.08
CA GLU A 289 -6.15 -4.61 13.75
C GLU A 289 -5.00 -5.50 14.24
N GLU A 290 -5.11 -6.08 15.44
CA GLU A 290 -4.10 -7.00 15.99
C GLU A 290 -3.96 -8.25 15.11
N ASN A 291 -5.08 -8.87 14.74
CA ASN A 291 -5.09 -9.99 13.81
C ASN A 291 -4.56 -9.58 12.42
N LEU A 292 -5.03 -8.47 11.85
CA LEU A 292 -4.59 -8.04 10.52
C LEU A 292 -3.10 -7.66 10.49
N GLY A 293 -2.55 -7.03 11.53
CA GLY A 293 -1.11 -6.74 11.63
C GLY A 293 -0.25 -8.01 11.68
N LEU A 294 -0.69 -9.02 12.46
CA LEU A 294 -0.05 -10.34 12.47
C LEU A 294 -0.14 -11.02 11.09
N LEU A 295 -1.27 -10.91 10.40
CA LEU A 295 -1.47 -11.48 9.08
C LEU A 295 -0.70 -10.76 7.97
N PHE A 296 -0.56 -9.43 8.02
CA PHE A 296 0.35 -8.69 7.13
C PHE A 296 1.78 -9.20 7.30
N ALA A 297 2.28 -9.27 8.54
CA ALA A 297 3.62 -9.78 8.83
C ALA A 297 3.82 -11.22 8.30
N GLU A 298 2.85 -12.11 8.53
CA GLU A 298 2.89 -13.51 8.10
C GLU A 298 2.71 -13.72 6.58
N VAL A 299 2.06 -12.78 5.87
CA VAL A 299 1.92 -12.81 4.41
C VAL A 299 3.14 -12.23 3.71
N LEU A 300 3.65 -11.09 4.20
CA LEU A 300 4.74 -10.31 3.59
C LEU A 300 6.13 -10.85 3.95
N GLY A 301 6.22 -11.76 4.92
CA GLY A 301 7.48 -12.33 5.41
C GLY A 301 8.29 -11.34 6.25
N LEU A 302 7.59 -10.55 7.08
CA LEU A 302 8.18 -9.51 7.94
C LEU A 302 8.09 -9.92 9.41
N ASP A 303 9.03 -9.43 10.23
CA ASP A 303 9.06 -9.74 11.68
C ASP A 303 7.82 -9.13 12.40
N THR A 304 7.47 -7.89 12.06
CA THR A 304 6.31 -7.12 12.53
C THR A 304 5.84 -6.13 11.45
N VAL A 305 4.63 -5.57 11.61
CA VAL A 305 4.04 -4.55 10.73
C VAL A 305 3.29 -3.50 11.57
N GLY A 306 3.40 -2.22 11.20
CA GLY A 306 2.69 -1.10 11.82
C GLY A 306 1.26 -0.93 11.31
N MET A 307 0.37 -0.38 12.13
CA MET A 307 -1.07 -0.32 11.81
C MET A 307 -1.42 0.61 10.63
N GLU A 308 -0.57 1.59 10.33
CA GLU A 308 -0.73 2.50 9.19
C GLU A 308 0.14 2.11 7.98
N ASP A 309 0.86 0.99 8.04
CA ASP A 309 1.69 0.54 6.95
C ASP A 309 0.81 0.00 5.81
N SER A 310 1.00 0.52 4.59
CA SER A 310 0.30 0.05 3.40
C SER A 310 0.83 -1.31 2.95
N PHE A 311 -0.09 -2.24 2.68
CA PHE A 311 0.20 -3.61 2.23
C PHE A 311 1.12 -3.63 1.01
N PHE A 312 0.82 -2.82 -0.01
CA PHE A 312 1.63 -2.71 -1.23
C PHE A 312 2.93 -1.93 -1.01
N ALA A 313 2.95 -0.93 -0.12
CA ALA A 313 4.19 -0.20 0.21
C ALA A 313 5.20 -1.10 0.95
N LEU A 314 4.74 -2.10 1.70
CA LEU A 314 5.56 -3.17 2.25
C LEU A 314 5.90 -4.28 1.23
N GLY A 315 5.57 -4.08 -0.04
CA GLY A 315 5.83 -5.00 -1.14
C GLY A 315 4.82 -6.15 -1.27
N GLY A 316 3.60 -5.98 -0.77
CA GLY A 316 2.49 -6.89 -1.07
C GLY A 316 2.09 -6.85 -2.55
N ASP A 317 1.50 -7.94 -3.02
CA ASP A 317 1.00 -8.11 -4.39
C ASP A 317 -0.43 -8.69 -4.41
N SER A 318 -1.04 -8.84 -5.58
CA SER A 318 -2.41 -9.35 -5.74
C SER A 318 -2.60 -10.81 -5.32
N ILE A 319 -1.53 -11.61 -5.30
CA ILE A 319 -1.57 -13.00 -4.82
C ILE A 319 -1.47 -13.01 -3.29
N MET A 320 -0.61 -12.15 -2.74
CA MET A 320 -0.51 -11.91 -1.30
C MET A 320 -1.79 -11.31 -0.72
N SER A 321 -2.50 -10.40 -1.42
CA SER A 321 -3.77 -9.84 -0.92
C SER A 321 -4.86 -10.90 -0.82
N ILE A 322 -4.88 -11.89 -1.72
CA ILE A 322 -5.73 -13.08 -1.61
C ILE A 322 -5.35 -13.91 -0.38
N GLN A 323 -4.05 -14.12 -0.10
CA GLN A 323 -3.62 -14.82 1.13
C GLN A 323 -3.96 -14.06 2.42
N LEU A 324 -3.94 -12.72 2.39
CA LEU A 324 -4.35 -11.89 3.50
C LEU A 324 -5.86 -12.04 3.77
N VAL A 325 -6.69 -11.88 2.74
CA VAL A 325 -8.14 -12.07 2.81
C VAL A 325 -8.50 -13.47 3.28
N ALA A 326 -7.83 -14.49 2.73
CA ALA A 326 -7.98 -15.89 3.10
C ALA A 326 -7.77 -16.13 4.60
N ARG A 327 -6.64 -15.64 5.14
CA ARG A 327 -6.30 -15.81 6.55
C ARG A 327 -7.15 -14.94 7.47
N ALA A 328 -7.52 -13.73 7.02
CA ALA A 328 -8.42 -12.84 7.75
C ALA A 328 -9.82 -13.48 7.90
N LYS A 329 -10.32 -14.12 6.84
CA LYS A 329 -11.57 -14.91 6.84
C LYS A 329 -11.51 -16.10 7.78
N ALA A 330 -10.37 -16.81 7.85
CA ALA A 330 -10.13 -17.87 8.83
C ALA A 330 -10.08 -17.33 10.29
N ALA A 331 -9.59 -16.09 10.49
CA ALA A 331 -9.66 -15.35 11.75
C ALA A 331 -11.03 -14.69 12.03
N GLY A 332 -12.03 -14.89 11.15
CA GLY A 332 -13.41 -14.42 11.31
C GLY A 332 -13.73 -13.04 10.72
N LEU A 333 -12.75 -12.38 10.08
CA LEU A 333 -12.90 -11.05 9.47
C LEU A 333 -13.42 -11.14 8.02
N SER A 334 -14.42 -10.33 7.66
CA SER A 334 -15.12 -10.43 6.38
C SER A 334 -14.58 -9.44 5.33
N LEU A 335 -13.49 -9.81 4.65
CA LEU A 335 -12.82 -9.01 3.61
C LEU A 335 -12.89 -9.68 2.23
N THR A 336 -12.56 -8.91 1.20
CA THR A 336 -12.45 -9.30 -0.21
C THR A 336 -11.14 -8.74 -0.80
N PRO A 337 -10.62 -9.28 -1.92
CA PRO A 337 -9.39 -8.76 -2.53
C PRO A 337 -9.44 -7.28 -2.91
N ARG A 338 -10.63 -6.76 -3.27
CA ARG A 338 -10.84 -5.33 -3.56
C ARG A 338 -10.56 -4.46 -2.35
N ASP A 339 -11.01 -4.85 -1.15
CA ASP A 339 -10.84 -4.02 0.05
C ASP A 339 -9.37 -3.76 0.38
N VAL A 340 -8.48 -4.68 -0.01
CA VAL A 340 -7.03 -4.53 0.15
C VAL A 340 -6.47 -3.47 -0.79
N PHE A 341 -7.07 -3.25 -1.97
CA PHE A 341 -6.73 -2.14 -2.86
C PHE A 341 -7.35 -0.81 -2.39
N ASP A 342 -8.64 -0.82 -2.04
CA ASP A 342 -9.40 0.38 -1.69
C ASP A 342 -8.96 0.96 -0.32
N HIS A 343 -8.51 0.11 0.61
CA HIS A 343 -8.13 0.50 1.98
C HIS A 343 -6.81 -0.18 2.43
N PRO A 344 -5.65 0.13 1.82
CA PRO A 344 -4.47 -0.74 1.84
C PRO A 344 -3.72 -0.85 3.18
N THR A 345 -4.08 -0.11 4.23
CA THR A 345 -3.43 -0.21 5.55
C THR A 345 -4.11 -1.23 6.45
N VAL A 346 -3.40 -1.75 7.46
CA VAL A 346 -3.99 -2.63 8.49
C VAL A 346 -5.19 -1.96 9.16
N ALA A 347 -5.09 -0.66 9.45
CA ALA A 347 -6.15 0.19 9.98
C ALA A 347 -7.38 0.27 9.06
N GLY A 348 -7.17 0.53 7.76
CA GLY A 348 -8.23 0.63 6.77
C GLY A 348 -9.02 -0.68 6.63
N LEU A 349 -8.30 -1.80 6.49
CA LEU A 349 -8.93 -3.12 6.41
C LEU A 349 -9.69 -3.50 7.69
N ALA A 350 -9.20 -3.13 8.87
CA ALA A 350 -9.91 -3.42 10.11
C ALA A 350 -11.26 -2.69 10.18
N ALA A 351 -11.31 -1.41 9.79
CA ALA A 351 -12.55 -0.64 9.73
C ALA A 351 -13.57 -1.25 8.75
N VAL A 352 -13.11 -1.70 7.57
CA VAL A 352 -13.97 -2.40 6.60
C VAL A 352 -14.44 -3.75 7.14
N ALA A 353 -13.56 -4.54 7.75
CA ALA A 353 -13.87 -5.86 8.28
C ALA A 353 -15.00 -5.80 9.34
N ASP A 354 -14.87 -4.90 10.32
CA ASP A 354 -15.85 -4.71 11.38
C ASP A 354 -17.21 -4.25 10.83
N SER A 355 -17.22 -3.37 9.82
CA SER A 355 -18.46 -2.90 9.17
C SER A 355 -19.25 -4.04 8.49
N ARG A 356 -18.56 -5.06 7.96
CA ARG A 356 -19.16 -6.14 7.16
C ARG A 356 -19.59 -7.36 7.97
N VAL A 357 -19.28 -7.45 9.26
CA VAL A 357 -19.82 -8.49 10.16
C VAL A 357 -21.35 -8.50 10.17
N ALA A 358 -21.99 -7.36 9.92
CA ALA A 358 -23.44 -7.22 9.81
C ALA A 358 -24.05 -7.73 8.49
N THR A 359 -23.27 -7.90 7.42
CA THR A 359 -23.76 -8.15 6.05
C THR A 359 -22.93 -9.19 5.29
N ARG A 360 -22.92 -10.44 5.79
CA ARG A 360 -22.35 -11.56 5.03
C ARG A 360 -23.05 -11.71 3.67
N PRO A 361 -22.32 -11.68 2.53
CA PRO A 361 -22.89 -12.06 1.25
C PRO A 361 -23.30 -13.54 1.27
N ALA A 362 -24.26 -13.92 0.42
CA ALA A 362 -24.63 -15.31 0.26
C ALA A 362 -23.46 -16.11 -0.33
N THR A 363 -23.05 -17.17 0.34
CA THR A 363 -22.08 -18.14 -0.18
C THR A 363 -22.64 -18.84 -1.40
N LEU A 364 -21.83 -19.03 -2.44
CA LEU A 364 -22.17 -19.80 -3.63
C LEU A 364 -22.46 -21.26 -3.24
N GLU A 365 -23.65 -21.76 -3.58
CA GLU A 365 -24.04 -23.13 -3.25
C GLU A 365 -23.26 -24.13 -4.11
N GLU A 366 -22.70 -25.17 -3.47
CA GLU A 366 -21.99 -26.25 -4.15
C GLU A 366 -22.92 -27.12 -4.99
N LEU A 367 -22.35 -27.78 -6.01
CA LEU A 367 -23.11 -28.71 -6.82
C LEU A 367 -23.35 -30.03 -6.06
N PRO A 368 -24.40 -30.81 -6.40
CA PRO A 368 -24.56 -32.16 -5.90
C PRO A 368 -23.30 -33.00 -6.20
N GLY A 369 -22.72 -33.58 -5.14
CA GLY A 369 -21.42 -34.27 -5.18
C GLY A 369 -20.19 -33.41 -4.89
N GLY A 370 -20.35 -32.10 -4.62
CA GLY A 370 -19.22 -31.18 -4.44
C GLY A 370 -18.37 -31.08 -5.71
N GLY A 371 -17.04 -31.22 -5.57
CA GLY A 371 -16.12 -31.21 -6.71
C GLY A 371 -16.18 -32.43 -7.62
N VAL A 372 -16.82 -33.54 -7.20
CA VAL A 372 -16.91 -34.79 -7.98
C VAL A 372 -17.92 -34.69 -9.13
N GLY A 373 -17.51 -35.05 -10.35
CA GLY A 373 -18.34 -35.09 -11.57
C GLY A 373 -17.71 -34.40 -12.79
N ASP A 374 -18.51 -34.16 -13.84
CA ASP A 374 -18.07 -33.37 -15.01
C ASP A 374 -17.69 -31.93 -14.62
N VAL A 375 -16.52 -31.48 -15.11
CA VAL A 375 -15.98 -30.12 -14.93
C VAL A 375 -15.81 -29.46 -16.30
N PRO A 376 -16.49 -28.32 -16.59
CA PRO A 376 -16.24 -27.54 -17.80
C PRO A 376 -14.77 -27.12 -17.91
N LEU A 377 -14.24 -27.06 -19.13
CA LEU A 377 -12.87 -26.61 -19.35
C LEU A 377 -12.79 -25.10 -19.07
N THR A 378 -11.98 -24.70 -18.09
CA THR A 378 -11.71 -23.27 -17.86
C THR A 378 -11.06 -22.64 -19.10
N PRO A 379 -11.21 -21.31 -19.31
CA PRO A 379 -10.72 -20.67 -20.53
C PRO A 379 -9.25 -20.91 -20.86
N ILE A 380 -8.38 -20.99 -19.84
CA ILE A 380 -6.95 -21.26 -20.00
C ILE A 380 -6.65 -22.71 -20.39
N LEU A 381 -7.37 -23.68 -19.81
CA LEU A 381 -7.25 -25.09 -20.19
C LEU A 381 -7.76 -25.31 -21.63
N ALA A 382 -8.89 -24.68 -21.98
CA ALA A 382 -9.45 -24.67 -23.34
C ALA A 382 -8.61 -23.86 -24.36
N TRP A 383 -7.67 -23.04 -23.88
CA TRP A 383 -6.67 -22.35 -24.70
C TRP A 383 -5.44 -23.23 -24.92
N ILE A 384 -4.80 -23.74 -23.86
CA ILE A 384 -3.55 -24.52 -24.00
C ILE A 384 -3.78 -25.83 -24.75
N LEU A 385 -4.91 -26.51 -24.55
CA LEU A 385 -5.27 -27.73 -25.30
C LEU A 385 -5.40 -27.47 -26.81
N ARG A 386 -5.82 -26.26 -27.17
CA ARG A 386 -5.97 -25.83 -28.57
C ARG A 386 -4.62 -25.44 -29.17
N ARG A 387 -3.82 -24.67 -28.43
CA ARG A 387 -2.51 -24.19 -28.86
C ARG A 387 -1.46 -25.30 -28.96
N SER A 388 -1.52 -26.29 -28.06
CA SER A 388 -0.64 -27.47 -28.07
C SER A 388 -1.05 -28.59 -29.03
N ALA A 389 -2.20 -28.48 -29.71
CA ALA A 389 -2.92 -29.60 -30.34
C ALA A 389 -3.23 -30.77 -29.37
N GLY A 390 -3.20 -30.51 -28.07
CA GLY A 390 -3.37 -31.51 -27.02
C GLY A 390 -2.12 -32.35 -26.78
N ARG A 391 -0.93 -31.80 -27.03
CA ARG A 391 0.36 -32.31 -26.54
C ARG A 391 0.66 -31.68 -25.19
N ILE A 392 0.17 -32.32 -24.13
CA ILE A 392 0.26 -31.82 -22.75
C ILE A 392 0.74 -32.87 -21.75
N ASP A 393 1.02 -34.11 -22.16
CA ASP A 393 1.12 -35.26 -21.24
C ASP A 393 2.16 -35.07 -20.12
N ARG A 394 3.27 -34.39 -20.42
CA ARG A 394 4.34 -34.03 -19.46
C ARG A 394 4.23 -32.63 -18.85
N PHE A 395 3.22 -31.82 -19.22
CA PHE A 395 3.06 -30.41 -18.84
C PHE A 395 2.79 -30.28 -17.33
N SER A 396 3.82 -29.96 -16.55
CA SER A 396 3.80 -30.10 -15.09
C SER A 396 4.60 -29.03 -14.37
N GLN A 397 4.24 -28.78 -13.11
CA GLN A 397 4.99 -27.95 -12.17
C GLN A 397 5.55 -28.81 -11.04
N SER A 398 6.67 -28.41 -10.45
CA SER A 398 7.37 -29.19 -9.43
C SER A 398 7.97 -28.35 -8.30
N VAL A 399 8.03 -28.94 -7.10
CA VAL A 399 8.59 -28.32 -5.89
C VAL A 399 9.35 -29.37 -5.06
N LEU A 400 10.61 -29.09 -4.71
CA LEU A 400 11.43 -29.93 -3.81
C LEU A 400 11.41 -29.38 -2.38
N LEU A 401 10.72 -30.08 -1.47
CA LEU A 401 10.61 -29.74 -0.05
C LEU A 401 11.69 -30.43 0.79
N ALA A 402 12.18 -29.75 1.84
CA ALA A 402 12.89 -30.40 2.93
C ALA A 402 11.91 -31.22 3.80
N LEU A 403 12.28 -32.42 4.22
CA LEU A 403 11.48 -33.23 5.14
C LEU A 403 11.97 -33.10 6.59
N PRO A 404 11.07 -33.22 7.59
CA PRO A 404 11.46 -33.45 8.99
C PRO A 404 12.42 -34.63 9.16
N HIS A 405 13.20 -34.59 10.24
CA HIS A 405 14.04 -35.71 10.62
C HIS A 405 13.19 -36.92 11.03
N GLY A 406 13.47 -38.10 10.45
CA GLY A 406 12.80 -39.35 10.82
C GLY A 406 11.38 -39.54 10.27
N VAL A 407 11.02 -38.87 9.16
CA VAL A 407 9.81 -39.22 8.39
C VAL A 407 9.85 -40.69 7.97
N ASP A 408 8.75 -41.40 8.16
CA ASP A 408 8.57 -42.78 7.72
C ASP A 408 7.55 -42.90 6.57
N ARG A 409 7.54 -44.06 5.90
CA ARG A 409 6.68 -44.30 4.74
C ARG A 409 5.18 -44.21 5.08
N VAL A 410 4.76 -44.68 6.25
CA VAL A 410 3.34 -44.82 6.62
C VAL A 410 2.74 -43.47 6.98
N THR A 411 3.41 -42.64 7.78
CA THR A 411 2.93 -41.27 8.05
C THR A 411 2.88 -40.43 6.79
N LEU A 412 3.83 -40.61 5.85
CA LEU A 412 3.84 -39.92 4.57
C LEU A 412 2.72 -40.42 3.61
N GLU A 413 2.48 -41.73 3.49
CA GLU A 413 1.37 -42.26 2.68
C GLU A 413 0.00 -41.78 3.20
N VAL A 414 -0.19 -41.71 4.53
CA VAL A 414 -1.41 -41.17 5.16
C VAL A 414 -1.57 -39.67 4.89
N ALA A 415 -0.48 -38.89 4.99
CA ALA A 415 -0.51 -37.45 4.71
C ALA A 415 -0.86 -37.14 3.25
N VAL A 416 -0.28 -37.90 2.31
CA VAL A 416 -0.57 -37.77 0.87
C VAL A 416 -2.02 -38.16 0.57
N GLN A 417 -2.56 -39.22 1.18
CA GLN A 417 -3.96 -39.59 0.98
C GLN A 417 -4.91 -38.48 1.45
N ALA A 418 -4.69 -37.88 2.61
CA ALA A 418 -5.54 -36.80 3.11
C ALA A 418 -5.56 -35.58 2.16
N VAL A 419 -4.42 -35.26 1.53
CA VAL A 419 -4.33 -34.19 0.52
C VAL A 419 -5.03 -34.57 -0.78
N LEU A 420 -4.91 -35.82 -1.25
CA LEU A 420 -5.65 -36.33 -2.41
C LEU A 420 -7.17 -36.31 -2.17
N ASP A 421 -7.61 -36.72 -0.98
CA ASP A 421 -9.03 -36.78 -0.62
C ASP A 421 -9.64 -35.37 -0.55
N ALA A 422 -8.94 -34.42 0.08
CA ALA A 422 -9.41 -33.03 0.25
C ALA A 422 -9.37 -32.18 -1.04
N HIS A 423 -8.42 -32.44 -1.96
CA HIS A 423 -8.21 -31.62 -3.15
C HIS A 423 -8.59 -32.37 -4.44
N ASP A 424 -9.89 -32.36 -4.73
CA ASP A 424 -10.56 -33.00 -5.89
C ASP A 424 -9.78 -32.96 -7.22
N MET A 425 -9.17 -31.82 -7.54
CA MET A 425 -8.45 -31.64 -8.80
C MET A 425 -7.21 -32.52 -8.95
N LEU A 426 -6.59 -32.97 -7.86
CA LEU A 426 -5.46 -33.92 -7.90
C LEU A 426 -5.85 -35.33 -8.38
N ARG A 427 -7.16 -35.62 -8.46
CA ARG A 427 -7.73 -36.88 -8.95
C ARG A 427 -8.40 -36.73 -10.32
N ALA A 428 -8.41 -35.53 -10.91
CA ALA A 428 -9.13 -35.26 -12.16
C ALA A 428 -8.60 -36.08 -13.34
N ARG A 429 -9.49 -36.38 -14.29
CA ARG A 429 -9.18 -36.96 -15.60
C ARG A 429 -9.49 -35.97 -16.71
N LEU A 430 -8.63 -35.95 -17.72
CA LEU A 430 -8.73 -35.11 -18.91
C LEU A 430 -8.62 -36.02 -20.14
N GLU A 431 -9.77 -36.37 -20.71
CA GLU A 431 -9.90 -37.38 -21.77
C GLU A 431 -10.32 -36.73 -23.10
N ARG A 432 -9.89 -37.30 -24.24
CA ARG A 432 -10.32 -36.85 -25.57
C ARG A 432 -11.74 -37.34 -25.86
N ASP A 433 -12.69 -36.42 -25.97
CA ASP A 433 -14.11 -36.71 -26.20
C ASP A 433 -14.60 -36.00 -27.48
N SER A 434 -14.80 -36.75 -28.56
CA SER A 434 -15.31 -36.23 -29.84
C SER A 434 -16.79 -35.79 -29.80
N GLY A 435 -17.49 -36.00 -28.67
CA GLY A 435 -18.83 -35.48 -28.41
C GLY A 435 -18.85 -34.05 -27.86
N THR A 436 -17.72 -33.48 -27.45
CA THR A 436 -17.62 -32.08 -26.98
C THR A 436 -17.10 -31.14 -28.07
N GLU A 437 -17.48 -29.86 -28.01
CA GLU A 437 -17.04 -28.85 -28.99
C GLU A 437 -15.52 -28.56 -28.91
N SER A 438 -14.91 -28.88 -27.76
CA SER A 438 -13.47 -28.80 -27.50
C SER A 438 -12.69 -30.03 -27.97
N GLY A 439 -13.35 -31.17 -28.22
CA GLY A 439 -12.68 -32.47 -28.42
C GLY A 439 -12.10 -33.08 -27.13
N TRP A 440 -12.44 -32.53 -25.97
CA TRP A 440 -11.91 -32.87 -24.64
C TRP A 440 -12.98 -32.77 -23.56
N ARG A 441 -12.92 -33.65 -22.56
CA ARG A 441 -13.75 -33.64 -21.34
C ARG A 441 -12.85 -33.69 -20.11
N MET A 442 -13.17 -32.91 -19.08
CA MET A 442 -12.56 -33.06 -17.76
C MET A 442 -13.59 -33.58 -16.75
N THR A 443 -13.20 -34.55 -15.92
CA THR A 443 -14.06 -35.13 -14.88
C THR A 443 -13.28 -35.37 -13.60
N VAL A 444 -13.91 -35.17 -12.44
CA VAL A 444 -13.37 -35.58 -11.13
C VAL A 444 -14.10 -36.85 -10.68
N PRO A 445 -13.38 -37.97 -10.45
CA PRO A 445 -13.92 -39.20 -9.84
C PRO A 445 -14.00 -39.09 -8.30
N ASP A 446 -14.61 -40.07 -7.63
CA ASP A 446 -14.67 -40.16 -6.16
C ASP A 446 -13.26 -40.24 -5.51
N ALA A 447 -13.16 -39.91 -4.22
CA ALA A 447 -11.89 -39.86 -3.48
C ALA A 447 -11.04 -41.14 -3.59
N ALA A 448 -11.65 -42.31 -3.45
CA ALA A 448 -10.98 -43.63 -3.49
C ALA A 448 -10.46 -44.07 -4.88
N SER A 449 -10.36 -43.16 -5.84
CA SER A 449 -9.90 -43.43 -7.22
C SER A 449 -8.38 -43.41 -7.41
N VAL A 450 -7.65 -42.74 -6.51
CA VAL A 450 -6.18 -42.64 -6.49
C VAL A 450 -5.71 -42.88 -5.05
N THR A 451 -4.70 -43.73 -4.85
CA THR A 451 -4.12 -43.94 -3.51
C THR A 451 -2.79 -43.23 -3.34
N GLY A 452 -2.54 -42.67 -2.16
CA GLY A 452 -1.29 -41.98 -1.83
C GLY A 452 -0.05 -42.88 -1.93
N ARG A 453 -0.24 -44.20 -1.85
CA ARG A 453 0.80 -45.21 -2.03
C ARG A 453 1.22 -45.40 -3.49
N ASP A 454 0.29 -45.29 -4.43
CA ASP A 454 0.56 -45.52 -5.86
C ASP A 454 1.27 -44.32 -6.50
N VAL A 455 1.11 -43.12 -5.95
CA VAL A 455 1.80 -41.90 -6.39
C VAL A 455 3.13 -41.63 -5.67
N LEU A 456 3.45 -42.37 -4.59
CA LEU A 456 4.66 -42.16 -3.77
C LEU A 456 5.79 -43.17 -4.09
N THR A 457 6.83 -42.66 -4.77
CA THR A 457 8.09 -43.36 -5.02
C THR A 457 9.11 -43.03 -3.92
N ARG A 458 9.84 -44.03 -3.41
CA ARG A 458 10.97 -43.85 -2.48
C ARG A 458 12.28 -44.16 -3.20
N VAL A 459 13.24 -43.24 -3.12
CA VAL A 459 14.58 -43.33 -3.72
C VAL A 459 15.60 -43.17 -2.60
N GLU A 460 16.40 -44.20 -2.34
CA GLU A 460 17.50 -44.12 -1.37
C GLU A 460 18.68 -43.35 -1.99
N VAL A 461 19.27 -42.42 -1.22
CA VAL A 461 20.39 -41.57 -1.66
C VAL A 461 21.48 -41.48 -0.57
N ASP A 462 22.75 -41.48 -0.98
CA ASP A 462 23.88 -41.35 -0.05
C ASP A 462 24.00 -39.95 0.58
N SER A 463 23.28 -38.97 0.03
CA SER A 463 23.33 -37.54 0.37
C SER A 463 22.09 -36.83 -0.18
N VAL A 464 21.68 -35.73 0.47
CA VAL A 464 20.56 -34.88 0.05
C VAL A 464 20.98 -33.43 -0.25
N ASP A 465 22.29 -33.16 -0.30
CA ASP A 465 22.80 -31.78 -0.40
C ASP A 465 24.01 -31.54 -1.33
N ASP A 466 24.49 -32.53 -2.08
CA ASP A 466 25.58 -32.34 -3.05
C ASP A 466 25.12 -32.36 -4.53
N ALA A 467 26.06 -32.13 -5.44
CA ALA A 467 25.79 -32.07 -6.88
C ALA A 467 25.42 -33.44 -7.51
N ALA A 468 25.71 -34.57 -6.85
CA ALA A 468 25.25 -35.88 -7.31
C ALA A 468 23.78 -36.10 -6.92
N PHE A 469 23.36 -35.61 -5.75
CA PHE A 469 21.95 -35.49 -5.41
C PHE A 469 21.19 -34.62 -6.43
N ASP A 470 21.73 -33.44 -6.81
CA ASP A 470 21.05 -32.54 -7.75
C ASP A 470 20.80 -33.20 -9.13
N VAL A 471 21.82 -33.88 -9.69
CA VAL A 471 21.70 -34.65 -10.94
C VAL A 471 20.68 -35.79 -10.79
N ARG A 472 20.65 -36.48 -9.65
CA ARG A 472 19.66 -37.56 -9.42
C ARG A 472 18.25 -37.01 -9.24
N ALA A 473 18.08 -35.90 -8.53
CA ALA A 473 16.79 -35.26 -8.31
C ALA A 473 16.18 -34.77 -9.63
N ALA A 474 17.00 -34.20 -10.53
CA ALA A 474 16.56 -33.81 -11.87
C ALA A 474 16.13 -35.03 -12.72
N ALA A 475 16.88 -36.13 -12.68
CA ALA A 475 16.52 -37.36 -13.39
C ALA A 475 15.23 -38.01 -12.85
N GLU A 476 15.01 -38.00 -11.54
CA GLU A 476 13.76 -38.48 -10.93
C GLU A 476 12.58 -37.53 -11.17
N ALA A 477 12.81 -36.22 -11.32
CA ALA A 477 11.78 -35.25 -11.73
C ALA A 477 11.33 -35.49 -13.17
N ASP A 478 12.28 -35.68 -14.10
CA ASP A 478 12.03 -36.03 -15.49
C ASP A 478 11.23 -37.34 -15.61
N ALA A 479 11.68 -38.37 -14.90
CA ALA A 479 11.02 -39.67 -14.83
C ALA A 479 9.67 -39.64 -14.07
N ALA A 480 9.42 -38.64 -13.21
CA ALA A 480 8.11 -38.44 -12.57
C ALA A 480 7.13 -37.73 -13.49
N ALA A 481 7.59 -36.79 -14.32
CA ALA A 481 6.78 -36.19 -15.37
C ALA A 481 6.36 -37.23 -16.44
N ASP A 482 7.24 -38.20 -16.77
CA ASP A 482 6.89 -39.37 -17.62
C ASP A 482 5.88 -40.34 -16.99
N ARG A 483 5.59 -40.24 -15.69
CA ARG A 483 4.57 -41.05 -14.99
C ARG A 483 3.25 -40.32 -14.77
N LEU A 484 3.12 -39.08 -15.24
CA LEU A 484 1.84 -38.40 -15.29
C LEU A 484 0.99 -38.99 -16.43
N ASP A 485 -0.27 -39.25 -16.15
CA ASP A 485 -1.26 -39.70 -17.14
C ASP A 485 -2.57 -38.94 -16.88
N PRO A 486 -2.78 -37.79 -17.57
CA PRO A 486 -4.00 -37.02 -17.43
C PRO A 486 -5.27 -37.79 -17.82
N ALA A 487 -5.20 -38.80 -18.68
CA ALA A 487 -6.36 -39.59 -19.09
C ALA A 487 -6.72 -40.66 -18.05
N ALA A 488 -5.73 -41.35 -17.45
CA ALA A 488 -5.96 -42.28 -16.34
C ALA A 488 -6.33 -41.57 -15.02
N GLY A 489 -5.91 -40.31 -14.87
CA GLY A 489 -6.12 -39.48 -13.67
C GLY A 489 -4.90 -39.43 -12.75
N THR A 490 -3.74 -39.84 -13.23
CA THR A 490 -2.46 -39.72 -12.51
C THR A 490 -1.93 -38.30 -12.70
N MET A 491 -2.58 -37.33 -12.04
CA MET A 491 -2.25 -35.91 -12.13
C MET A 491 -1.12 -35.48 -11.17
N VAL A 492 -0.65 -36.38 -10.30
CA VAL A 492 0.42 -36.10 -9.33
C VAL A 492 1.35 -37.31 -9.15
N GLN A 493 2.63 -37.02 -8.94
CA GLN A 493 3.68 -37.94 -8.55
C GLN A 493 4.50 -37.33 -7.41
N LEU A 494 4.92 -38.15 -6.45
CA LEU A 494 5.82 -37.75 -5.37
C LEU A 494 7.06 -38.65 -5.35
N VAL A 495 8.23 -38.04 -5.19
CA VAL A 495 9.50 -38.75 -5.00
C VAL A 495 10.09 -38.34 -3.66
N TRP A 496 10.04 -39.28 -2.70
CA TRP A 496 10.75 -39.17 -1.43
C TRP A 496 12.18 -39.65 -1.60
N PHE A 497 13.13 -38.73 -1.47
CA PHE A 497 14.55 -39.03 -1.35
C PHE A 497 14.86 -39.30 0.13
N ASP A 498 15.24 -40.53 0.41
CA ASP A 498 15.54 -41.03 1.75
C ASP A 498 17.07 -41.07 1.93
N GLY A 499 17.59 -40.15 2.75
CA GLY A 499 19.01 -39.89 2.91
C GLY A 499 19.59 -40.41 4.22
N PRO A 500 20.93 -40.28 4.40
CA PRO A 500 21.61 -40.78 5.58
C PRO A 500 21.08 -40.16 6.86
N SER A 501 21.10 -40.95 7.93
CA SER A 501 20.65 -40.56 9.27
C SER A 501 19.20 -40.04 9.35
N GLY A 502 18.33 -40.35 8.38
CA GLY A 502 16.92 -39.90 8.39
C GLY A 502 16.75 -38.43 8.01
N THR A 503 17.69 -37.89 7.23
CA THR A 503 17.51 -36.60 6.53
C THR A 503 16.91 -36.85 5.15
N GLY A 504 15.87 -36.11 4.76
CA GLY A 504 15.12 -36.40 3.53
C GLY A 504 14.74 -35.16 2.72
N ARG A 505 14.28 -35.42 1.49
CA ARG A 505 13.62 -34.45 0.61
C ARG A 505 12.38 -35.08 -0.02
N LEU A 506 11.38 -34.26 -0.34
CA LEU A 506 10.19 -34.68 -1.05
C LEU A 506 9.97 -33.80 -2.27
N LEU A 507 10.13 -34.38 -3.46
CA LEU A 507 9.75 -33.74 -4.71
C LEU A 507 8.27 -34.03 -4.98
N LEU A 508 7.48 -32.98 -5.18
CA LEU A 508 6.14 -33.07 -5.75
C LEU A 508 6.25 -32.69 -7.22
N VAL A 509 5.63 -33.48 -8.11
CA VAL A 509 5.44 -33.17 -9.53
C VAL A 509 3.95 -33.28 -9.82
N VAL A 510 3.32 -32.19 -10.24
CA VAL A 510 1.86 -32.11 -10.44
C VAL A 510 1.57 -31.57 -11.83
N HIS A 511 0.64 -32.20 -12.54
CA HIS A 511 0.24 -31.81 -13.89
C HIS A 511 -0.40 -30.42 -13.90
N HIS A 512 0.08 -29.51 -14.75
CA HIS A 512 -0.26 -28.09 -14.68
C HIS A 512 -1.73 -27.81 -15.02
N ALA A 513 -2.44 -28.72 -15.69
CA ALA A 513 -3.90 -28.58 -15.86
C ALA A 513 -4.70 -28.59 -14.53
N VAL A 514 -4.10 -29.03 -13.42
CA VAL A 514 -4.77 -29.16 -12.11
C VAL A 514 -4.13 -28.34 -10.99
N VAL A 515 -3.07 -27.57 -11.28
CA VAL A 515 -2.32 -26.77 -10.29
C VAL A 515 -1.86 -25.44 -10.88
N ASP A 516 -1.74 -24.42 -10.04
CA ASP A 516 -1.13 -23.13 -10.35
C ASP A 516 -0.16 -22.66 -9.25
N GLY A 517 0.53 -21.55 -9.49
CA GLY A 517 1.49 -20.96 -8.54
C GLY A 517 0.89 -20.60 -7.17
N VAL A 518 -0.44 -20.44 -7.10
CA VAL A 518 -1.18 -20.16 -5.86
C VAL A 518 -1.51 -21.45 -5.11
N SER A 519 -1.84 -22.52 -5.82
CA SER A 519 -2.21 -23.83 -5.28
C SER A 519 -1.10 -24.45 -4.42
N TRP A 520 0.17 -24.22 -4.75
CA TRP A 520 1.30 -24.63 -3.89
C TRP A 520 1.25 -23.99 -2.49
N ARG A 521 0.71 -22.77 -2.38
CA ARG A 521 0.51 -22.06 -1.10
C ARG A 521 -0.64 -22.67 -0.27
N VAL A 522 -1.41 -23.62 -0.82
CA VAL A 522 -2.41 -24.46 -0.13
C VAL A 522 -1.88 -25.88 0.10
N LEU A 523 -1.34 -26.51 -0.94
CA LEU A 523 -0.88 -27.91 -0.91
C LEU A 523 0.24 -28.17 0.09
N VAL A 524 1.24 -27.28 0.19
CA VAL A 524 2.39 -27.49 1.08
C VAL A 524 2.01 -27.38 2.57
N PRO A 525 1.28 -26.35 3.03
CA PRO A 525 0.77 -26.31 4.40
C PRO A 525 -0.19 -27.45 4.75
N ASP A 526 -1.06 -27.86 3.82
CA ASP A 526 -1.98 -28.97 4.04
C ASP A 526 -1.24 -30.31 4.18
N LEU A 527 -0.23 -30.57 3.34
CA LEU A 527 0.59 -31.79 3.44
C LEU A 527 1.40 -31.82 4.75
N ALA A 528 1.99 -30.70 5.15
CA ALA A 528 2.70 -30.57 6.41
C ALA A 528 1.77 -30.77 7.64
N SER A 529 0.56 -30.20 7.59
CA SER A 529 -0.48 -30.39 8.61
C SER A 529 -0.94 -31.85 8.68
N ALA A 530 -1.23 -32.47 7.54
CA ALA A 530 -1.67 -33.86 7.49
C ALA A 530 -0.59 -34.81 8.00
N TRP A 531 0.68 -34.57 7.67
CA TRP A 531 1.79 -35.34 8.20
C TRP A 531 1.97 -35.15 9.71
N ALA A 532 1.89 -33.92 10.23
CA ALA A 532 1.98 -33.66 11.66
C ALA A 532 0.89 -34.43 12.43
N GLN A 533 -0.36 -34.36 11.97
CA GLN A 533 -1.48 -35.12 12.55
C GLN A 533 -1.24 -36.64 12.49
N ALA A 534 -0.79 -37.17 11.34
CA ALA A 534 -0.48 -38.59 11.19
C ALA A 534 0.69 -39.04 12.10
N SER A 535 1.71 -38.20 12.30
CA SER A 535 2.86 -38.48 13.17
C SER A 535 2.49 -38.57 14.67
N GLU A 536 1.45 -37.84 15.08
CA GLU A 536 0.83 -37.96 16.41
C GLU A 536 -0.13 -39.15 16.54
N GLY A 537 -0.33 -39.94 15.47
CA GLY A 537 -1.29 -41.04 15.42
C GLY A 537 -2.75 -40.58 15.29
N ARG A 538 -3.00 -39.32 14.91
CA ARG A 538 -4.35 -38.81 14.58
C ARG A 538 -4.69 -39.09 13.12
N VAL A 539 -5.98 -39.25 12.83
CA VAL A 539 -6.47 -39.18 11.45
C VAL A 539 -6.37 -37.72 11.00
N PRO A 540 -5.76 -37.40 9.85
CA PRO A 540 -5.68 -36.03 9.37
C PRO A 540 -7.06 -35.44 9.05
N GLU A 541 -7.38 -34.31 9.65
CA GLU A 541 -8.49 -33.44 9.22
C GLU A 541 -7.91 -32.15 8.65
N LEU A 542 -8.35 -31.79 7.43
CA LEU A 542 -7.92 -30.58 6.72
C LEU A 542 -9.07 -29.56 6.65
N ALA A 543 -8.73 -28.27 6.62
CA ALA A 543 -9.74 -27.22 6.53
C ALA A 543 -10.48 -27.28 5.16
N PRO A 544 -11.80 -27.09 5.12
CA PRO A 544 -12.59 -27.31 3.91
C PRO A 544 -12.23 -26.36 2.77
N VAL A 545 -12.50 -26.80 1.54
CA VAL A 545 -12.49 -25.96 0.34
C VAL A 545 -13.82 -25.19 0.27
N GLY A 546 -13.77 -23.88 -0.01
CA GLY A 546 -14.95 -23.00 0.02
C GLY A 546 -15.84 -23.13 -1.23
N THR A 547 -15.23 -23.06 -2.42
CA THR A 547 -15.88 -23.34 -3.71
C THR A 547 -15.02 -24.30 -4.51
N SER A 548 -15.58 -25.42 -4.93
CA SER A 548 -14.88 -26.45 -5.71
C SER A 548 -14.52 -25.92 -7.10
N MET A 549 -13.43 -26.42 -7.68
CA MET A 549 -13.06 -26.09 -9.07
C MET A 549 -14.18 -26.47 -10.06
N ARG A 550 -14.97 -27.49 -9.73
CA ARG A 550 -16.19 -27.86 -10.45
C ARG A 550 -17.24 -26.75 -10.38
N ARG A 551 -17.67 -26.31 -9.19
CA ARG A 551 -18.68 -25.24 -9.09
C ARG A 551 -18.19 -23.93 -9.70
N TRP A 552 -16.90 -23.59 -9.53
CA TRP A 552 -16.28 -22.45 -10.20
C TRP A 552 -16.39 -22.54 -11.73
N ALA A 553 -15.97 -23.65 -12.34
CA ALA A 553 -16.03 -23.82 -13.80
C ALA A 553 -17.46 -23.75 -14.36
N HIS A 554 -18.45 -24.37 -13.69
CA HIS A 554 -19.87 -24.23 -14.04
C HIS A 554 -20.36 -22.79 -13.87
N ALA A 555 -19.95 -22.09 -12.82
CA ALA A 555 -20.33 -20.69 -12.59
C ALA A 555 -19.70 -19.71 -13.60
N LEU A 556 -18.51 -20.02 -14.13
CA LEU A 556 -17.92 -19.29 -15.25
C LEU A 556 -18.76 -19.42 -16.53
N GLU A 557 -19.35 -20.58 -16.80
CA GLU A 557 -20.33 -20.74 -17.89
C GLU A 557 -21.64 -19.97 -17.61
N ASP A 558 -22.13 -19.95 -16.36
CA ASP A 558 -23.31 -19.17 -15.94
C ASP A 558 -23.15 -17.65 -16.21
N VAL A 559 -21.93 -17.10 -16.06
CA VAL A 559 -21.66 -15.65 -16.25
C VAL A 559 -21.14 -15.28 -17.64
N ALA A 560 -20.55 -16.20 -18.41
CA ALA A 560 -19.98 -15.89 -19.74
C ALA A 560 -20.95 -15.18 -20.72
N PRO A 561 -22.26 -15.51 -20.81
CA PRO A 561 -23.19 -14.78 -21.68
C PRO A 561 -23.40 -13.31 -21.29
N GLN A 562 -23.16 -12.96 -20.04
CA GLN A 562 -23.31 -11.60 -19.50
C GLN A 562 -22.15 -10.69 -19.95
N ARG A 563 -20.98 -11.29 -20.22
CA ARG A 563 -19.73 -10.63 -20.64
C ARG A 563 -19.72 -10.17 -22.10
N VAL A 564 -20.75 -10.50 -22.90
CA VAL A 564 -20.84 -10.15 -24.33
C VAL A 564 -20.75 -8.63 -24.58
N GLY A 565 -21.09 -7.79 -23.60
CA GLY A 565 -20.93 -6.34 -23.66
C GLY A 565 -19.47 -5.86 -23.76
N GLU A 566 -18.50 -6.65 -23.29
CA GLU A 566 -17.07 -6.30 -23.31
C GLU A 566 -16.44 -6.45 -24.71
N ARG A 567 -17.09 -7.19 -25.63
CA ARG A 567 -16.51 -7.53 -26.94
C ARG A 567 -15.94 -6.32 -27.71
N PRO A 568 -16.57 -5.13 -27.76
CA PRO A 568 -16.04 -3.95 -28.45
C PRO A 568 -14.82 -3.28 -27.78
N MET A 569 -14.51 -3.61 -26.52
CA MET A 569 -13.24 -3.26 -25.87
C MET A 569 -12.14 -4.21 -26.35
N TRP A 570 -12.39 -5.51 -26.27
CA TRP A 570 -11.45 -6.53 -26.73
C TRP A 570 -11.15 -6.44 -28.24
N GLU A 571 -12.14 -6.14 -29.08
CA GLU A 571 -11.99 -5.85 -30.52
C GLU A 571 -11.15 -4.59 -30.78
N ARG A 572 -11.08 -3.64 -29.83
CA ARG A 572 -10.27 -2.41 -29.93
C ARG A 572 -8.83 -2.65 -29.51
N ILE A 573 -8.60 -3.31 -28.38
CA ILE A 573 -7.27 -3.69 -27.88
C ILE A 573 -6.57 -4.63 -28.89
N LEU A 574 -7.33 -5.54 -29.51
CA LEU A 574 -6.86 -6.39 -30.60
C LEU A 574 -6.87 -5.71 -31.97
N GLY A 575 -7.27 -4.44 -32.10
CA GLY A 575 -7.33 -3.69 -33.35
C GLY A 575 -5.97 -3.17 -33.83
N GLY A 576 -5.93 -2.58 -35.03
CA GLY A 576 -4.70 -2.05 -35.65
C GLY A 576 -3.70 -3.14 -36.08
N ASP A 577 -2.48 -2.74 -36.46
CA ASP A 577 -1.40 -3.69 -36.73
C ASP A 577 -0.74 -4.20 -35.44
N ASP A 578 0.06 -5.26 -35.56
CA ASP A 578 1.05 -5.64 -34.55
C ASP A 578 2.31 -6.13 -35.29
N PRO A 579 3.37 -5.31 -35.42
CA PRO A 579 4.58 -5.67 -36.16
C PRO A 579 5.23 -6.96 -35.62
N ALA A 580 5.69 -7.80 -36.55
CA ALA A 580 6.35 -9.06 -36.22
C ALA A 580 7.56 -8.84 -35.28
N ILE A 581 7.65 -9.68 -34.25
CA ILE A 581 8.80 -9.74 -33.35
C ILE A 581 9.74 -10.84 -33.84
N GLY A 582 11.02 -10.50 -33.99
CA GLY A 582 12.00 -11.38 -34.63
C GLY A 582 11.80 -11.52 -36.14
N SER A 583 12.37 -12.58 -36.71
CA SER A 583 12.53 -12.76 -38.16
C SER A 583 11.26 -13.20 -38.92
N ARG A 584 10.27 -13.75 -38.22
CA ARG A 584 9.04 -14.33 -38.82
C ARG A 584 7.97 -14.61 -37.75
N PRO A 585 6.70 -14.85 -38.14
CA PRO A 585 5.71 -15.45 -37.25
C PRO A 585 6.10 -16.86 -36.76
N LEU A 586 5.50 -17.26 -35.63
CA LEU A 586 5.60 -18.62 -35.08
C LEU A 586 5.00 -19.68 -36.02
N ASP A 587 5.61 -20.85 -36.02
CA ASP A 587 5.13 -22.08 -36.63
C ASP A 587 5.07 -23.18 -35.56
N SER A 588 3.86 -23.62 -35.17
CA SER A 588 3.66 -24.61 -34.10
C SER A 588 4.10 -26.04 -34.44
N ALA A 589 4.64 -26.28 -35.64
CA ALA A 589 5.34 -27.51 -36.00
C ALA A 589 6.87 -27.40 -35.90
N ARG A 590 7.42 -26.21 -35.62
CA ARG A 590 8.87 -25.95 -35.52
C ARG A 590 9.28 -25.22 -34.24
N ASP A 591 8.51 -24.25 -33.80
CA ASP A 591 8.78 -23.44 -32.61
C ASP A 591 8.16 -24.11 -31.38
N VAL A 592 8.91 -25.05 -30.82
CA VAL A 592 8.52 -25.92 -29.69
C VAL A 592 9.50 -25.77 -28.53
N MET A 593 9.15 -26.27 -27.34
CA MET A 593 10.00 -26.13 -26.13
C MET A 593 11.42 -26.71 -26.31
N ALA A 594 11.62 -27.73 -27.16
CA ALA A 594 12.96 -28.22 -27.52
C ALA A 594 13.81 -27.25 -28.36
N THR A 595 13.26 -26.12 -28.79
CA THR A 595 13.91 -25.11 -29.65
C THR A 595 13.95 -23.71 -29.03
N SER A 596 13.41 -23.56 -27.82
CA SER A 596 13.48 -22.32 -27.05
C SER A 596 14.70 -22.26 -26.15
N GLU A 597 15.23 -21.06 -26.00
CA GLU A 597 16.26 -20.69 -25.03
C GLU A 597 15.62 -19.81 -23.93
N VAL A 598 16.22 -19.79 -22.74
CA VAL A 598 15.77 -18.98 -21.60
C VAL A 598 16.90 -18.07 -21.15
N LEU A 599 16.69 -16.75 -21.26
CA LEU A 599 17.59 -15.73 -20.70
C LEU A 599 17.10 -15.30 -19.32
N THR A 600 17.94 -15.45 -18.29
CA THR A 600 17.66 -14.91 -16.94
C THR A 600 18.43 -13.60 -16.71
N SER A 601 17.79 -12.63 -16.06
CA SER A 601 18.37 -11.33 -15.71
C SER A 601 17.82 -10.80 -14.38
N GLU A 602 18.58 -9.94 -13.70
CA GLU A 602 18.24 -9.38 -12.37
C GLU A 602 18.44 -7.86 -12.35
N ALA A 603 17.48 -7.12 -11.80
CA ALA A 603 17.62 -5.70 -11.50
C ALA A 603 18.39 -5.49 -10.19
N SER A 604 19.00 -4.32 -10.00
CA SER A 604 19.68 -3.99 -8.74
C SER A 604 18.70 -3.90 -7.55
N PRO A 605 19.15 -4.08 -6.30
CA PRO A 605 18.31 -3.94 -5.12
C PRO A 605 17.61 -2.57 -5.02
N GLU A 606 18.28 -1.51 -5.45
CA GLU A 606 17.79 -0.12 -5.37
C GLU A 606 16.67 0.13 -6.38
N VAL A 607 16.84 -0.32 -7.62
CA VAL A 607 15.77 -0.29 -8.65
C VAL A 607 14.61 -1.20 -8.23
N THR A 608 14.92 -2.33 -7.61
CA THR A 608 13.93 -3.28 -7.10
C THR A 608 13.07 -2.66 -6.00
N GLU A 609 13.68 -2.03 -4.98
CA GLU A 609 12.98 -1.35 -3.88
C GLU A 609 12.11 -0.20 -4.40
N ALA A 610 12.64 0.61 -5.32
CA ALA A 610 11.90 1.72 -5.91
C ALA A 610 10.68 1.28 -6.74
N VAL A 611 10.78 0.20 -7.52
CA VAL A 611 9.66 -0.37 -8.29
C VAL A 611 8.67 -1.14 -7.41
N LEU A 612 9.14 -1.77 -6.32
CA LEU A 612 8.30 -2.52 -5.38
C LEU A 612 7.48 -1.62 -4.45
N ALA A 613 8.03 -0.48 -4.02
CA ALA A 613 7.43 0.35 -2.96
C ALA A 613 7.27 1.83 -3.35
N ALA A 614 8.35 2.51 -3.76
CA ALA A 614 8.33 3.97 -3.94
C ALA A 614 7.41 4.42 -5.09
N LEU A 615 7.51 3.77 -6.25
CA LEU A 615 6.69 4.06 -7.43
C LEU A 615 5.20 3.77 -7.16
N PRO A 616 4.79 2.56 -6.70
CA PRO A 616 3.43 2.29 -6.22
C PRO A 616 2.87 3.34 -5.24
N ALA A 617 3.65 3.71 -4.21
CA ALA A 617 3.24 4.67 -3.20
C ALA A 617 3.05 6.10 -3.76
N SER A 618 3.88 6.52 -4.71
CA SER A 618 3.80 7.87 -5.31
C SER A 618 2.57 8.07 -6.22
N LEU A 619 2.14 7.02 -6.94
CA LEU A 619 1.13 7.09 -8.02
C LEU A 619 -0.16 6.31 -7.72
N ARG A 620 -0.32 5.76 -6.49
CA ARG A 620 -1.42 4.84 -6.12
C ARG A 620 -1.54 3.67 -7.13
N ALA A 621 -0.41 3.12 -7.54
CA ALA A 621 -0.31 2.14 -8.63
C ALA A 621 -0.01 0.72 -8.12
N ASP A 622 -0.36 -0.31 -8.91
CA ASP A 622 0.13 -1.67 -8.67
C ASP A 622 1.58 -1.78 -9.18
N VAL A 623 2.38 -2.69 -8.61
CA VAL A 623 3.73 -3.02 -9.13
C VAL A 623 3.67 -3.39 -10.62
N LEU A 624 2.62 -4.09 -11.04
CA LEU A 624 2.40 -4.49 -12.43
C LEU A 624 2.28 -3.30 -13.39
N ASP A 625 1.70 -2.18 -12.94
CA ASP A 625 1.53 -0.96 -13.75
C ASP A 625 2.91 -0.42 -14.15
N GLY A 626 3.86 -0.37 -13.21
CA GLY A 626 5.25 0.01 -13.46
C GLY A 626 6.01 -1.00 -14.34
N LEU A 627 5.87 -2.31 -14.08
CA LEU A 627 6.54 -3.36 -14.87
C LEU A 627 6.10 -3.36 -16.34
N LEU A 628 4.80 -3.19 -16.59
CA LEU A 628 4.23 -3.13 -17.95
C LEU A 628 4.53 -1.78 -18.63
N THR A 629 4.58 -0.67 -17.89
CA THR A 629 5.06 0.62 -18.43
C THR A 629 6.49 0.49 -18.94
N ALA A 630 7.38 -0.07 -18.11
CA ALA A 630 8.77 -0.31 -18.50
C ALA A 630 8.88 -1.25 -19.71
N LEU A 631 8.02 -2.27 -19.81
CA LEU A 631 8.00 -3.19 -20.95
C LEU A 631 7.52 -2.49 -22.24
N ALA A 632 6.47 -1.67 -22.16
CA ALA A 632 5.98 -0.91 -23.30
C ALA A 632 7.04 0.09 -23.80
N MET A 633 7.67 0.85 -22.89
CA MET A 633 8.81 1.73 -23.19
C MET A 633 9.95 0.97 -23.88
N ALA A 634 10.33 -0.19 -23.34
CA ALA A 634 11.40 -1.01 -23.89
C ALA A 634 11.09 -1.56 -25.30
N VAL A 635 9.88 -2.08 -25.52
CA VAL A 635 9.48 -2.64 -26.81
C VAL A 635 9.31 -1.55 -27.88
N VAL A 636 8.75 -0.37 -27.54
CA VAL A 636 8.71 0.77 -28.48
C VAL A 636 10.12 1.21 -28.85
N ARG A 637 11.03 1.32 -27.87
CA ARG A 637 12.43 1.69 -28.15
C ARG A 637 13.16 0.63 -28.99
N TRP A 638 12.93 -0.65 -28.72
CA TRP A 638 13.48 -1.78 -29.47
C TRP A 638 12.96 -1.84 -30.91
N ARG A 639 11.67 -1.50 -31.12
CA ARG A 639 11.03 -1.33 -32.44
C ARG A 639 11.61 -0.13 -33.19
N ALA A 640 11.78 1.02 -32.54
CA ALA A 640 12.40 2.21 -33.12
C ALA A 640 13.86 1.97 -33.52
N GLU A 641 14.65 1.25 -32.71
CA GLU A 641 16.02 0.82 -33.03
C GLU A 641 16.09 -0.09 -34.28
N ARG A 642 14.96 -0.65 -34.74
CA ARG A 642 14.81 -1.48 -35.95
C ARG A 642 14.02 -0.81 -37.07
N GLY A 643 13.73 0.50 -36.96
CA GLY A 643 13.01 1.27 -37.97
C GLY A 643 11.49 1.01 -38.02
N VAL A 644 10.90 0.46 -36.95
CA VAL A 644 9.46 0.23 -36.83
C VAL A 644 8.83 1.37 -36.01
N GLU A 645 8.19 2.31 -36.71
CA GLU A 645 7.51 3.46 -36.09
C GLU A 645 6.11 3.05 -35.56
N ARG A 646 6.08 2.51 -34.34
CA ARG A 646 4.85 2.25 -33.56
C ARG A 646 5.07 2.63 -32.09
N SER A 647 4.17 3.43 -31.54
CA SER A 647 4.11 3.85 -30.13
C SER A 647 3.39 2.85 -29.22
N ASP A 648 2.72 1.85 -29.80
CA ASP A 648 1.87 0.91 -29.09
C ASP A 648 2.43 -0.52 -29.04
N VAL A 649 2.07 -1.25 -27.99
CA VAL A 649 2.59 -2.61 -27.73
C VAL A 649 1.47 -3.54 -27.29
N LEU A 650 1.17 -4.56 -28.12
CA LEU A 650 0.22 -5.60 -27.75
C LEU A 650 0.91 -6.66 -26.87
N VAL A 651 0.53 -6.76 -25.61
CA VAL A 651 1.06 -7.74 -24.64
C VAL A 651 -0.07 -8.62 -24.13
N GLY A 652 0.18 -9.91 -23.94
CA GLY A 652 -0.69 -10.82 -23.20
C GLY A 652 -0.27 -10.82 -21.73
N VAL A 653 -1.14 -10.35 -20.83
CA VAL A 653 -0.86 -10.31 -19.39
C VAL A 653 -1.47 -11.54 -18.74
N GLU A 654 -0.64 -12.28 -17.99
CA GLU A 654 -1.12 -13.37 -17.14
C GLU A 654 -1.46 -12.87 -15.74
N GLY A 655 -2.68 -13.20 -15.29
CA GLY A 655 -3.16 -13.01 -13.92
C GLY A 655 -3.46 -14.34 -13.25
N HIS A 656 -3.54 -14.36 -11.92
CA HIS A 656 -3.87 -15.58 -11.16
C HIS A 656 -5.31 -16.10 -11.44
N GLY A 657 -6.22 -15.24 -11.93
CA GLY A 657 -7.55 -15.64 -12.40
C GLY A 657 -8.51 -16.13 -11.31
N ARG A 658 -8.30 -15.64 -10.08
CA ARG A 658 -9.11 -16.01 -8.89
C ARG A 658 -10.08 -14.87 -8.58
N GLU A 659 -10.78 -14.44 -9.62
CA GLU A 659 -11.58 -13.22 -9.65
C GLU A 659 -12.96 -13.46 -9.03
N GLU A 660 -13.03 -13.58 -7.70
CA GLU A 660 -14.29 -13.81 -6.97
C GLU A 660 -15.37 -12.75 -7.27
N ALA A 661 -14.97 -11.53 -7.64
CA ALA A 661 -15.88 -10.49 -8.12
C ALA A 661 -16.67 -10.88 -9.38
N ALA A 662 -16.09 -11.72 -10.25
CA ALA A 662 -16.75 -12.19 -11.47
C ALA A 662 -17.84 -13.24 -11.22
N VAL A 663 -17.84 -13.90 -10.04
CA VAL A 663 -18.88 -14.86 -9.60
C VAL A 663 -19.25 -14.58 -8.13
N PRO A 664 -20.24 -13.70 -7.88
CA PRO A 664 -20.62 -13.30 -6.52
C PRO A 664 -20.91 -14.49 -5.59
N GLY A 665 -20.22 -14.50 -4.44
CA GLY A 665 -20.36 -15.52 -3.39
C GLY A 665 -19.37 -16.69 -3.49
N ALA A 666 -18.54 -16.76 -4.52
CA ALA A 666 -17.46 -17.76 -4.63
C ALA A 666 -16.40 -17.60 -3.52
N ASP A 667 -15.69 -18.69 -3.22
CA ASP A 667 -14.58 -18.74 -2.27
C ASP A 667 -13.45 -19.64 -2.80
N LEU A 668 -12.48 -19.04 -3.50
CA LEU A 668 -11.37 -19.71 -4.17
C LEU A 668 -10.11 -19.82 -3.28
N THR A 669 -10.22 -19.35 -2.04
CA THR A 669 -9.17 -19.28 -1.00
C THR A 669 -8.32 -20.55 -0.87
N ARG A 670 -8.97 -21.72 -0.83
CA ARG A 670 -8.33 -23.03 -0.61
C ARG A 670 -8.46 -23.97 -1.80
N THR A 671 -8.91 -23.48 -2.96
CA THR A 671 -9.23 -24.34 -4.10
C THR A 671 -7.98 -24.62 -4.93
N VAL A 672 -7.53 -25.86 -4.93
CA VAL A 672 -6.47 -26.34 -5.84
C VAL A 672 -7.06 -26.54 -7.24
N GLY A 673 -6.34 -26.05 -8.25
CA GLY A 673 -6.76 -26.03 -9.64
C GLY A 673 -5.90 -25.07 -10.46
N TRP A 674 -6.13 -25.01 -11.78
CA TRP A 674 -5.47 -24.03 -12.65
C TRP A 674 -6.42 -22.88 -13.00
N PHE A 675 -6.20 -21.72 -12.38
CA PHE A 675 -7.10 -20.57 -12.48
C PHE A 675 -6.64 -19.49 -13.47
N THR A 676 -5.36 -19.50 -13.89
CA THR A 676 -4.68 -18.45 -14.66
C THR A 676 -5.57 -17.79 -15.72
N THR A 677 -5.63 -16.46 -15.70
CA THR A 677 -6.24 -15.65 -16.76
C THR A 677 -5.15 -15.14 -17.70
N LEU A 678 -5.43 -15.15 -19.00
CA LEU A 678 -4.59 -14.51 -20.02
C LEU A 678 -5.46 -13.51 -20.77
N SER A 679 -5.11 -12.23 -20.73
CA SER A 679 -5.87 -11.16 -21.41
C SER A 679 -4.93 -10.20 -22.15
N PRO A 680 -5.33 -9.64 -23.30
CA PRO A 680 -4.50 -8.69 -24.03
C PRO A 680 -4.60 -7.28 -23.44
N VAL A 681 -3.50 -6.56 -23.44
CA VAL A 681 -3.42 -5.12 -23.16
C VAL A 681 -2.70 -4.42 -24.32
N ARG A 682 -2.96 -3.13 -24.55
CA ARG A 682 -2.26 -2.35 -25.57
C ARG A 682 -1.96 -0.92 -25.11
N PRO A 683 -0.97 -0.73 -24.22
CA PRO A 683 -0.36 0.56 -23.96
C PRO A 683 -0.03 1.28 -25.27
N ASP A 684 -0.60 2.47 -25.47
CA ASP A 684 -0.18 3.40 -26.52
C ASP A 684 0.56 4.60 -25.93
N LEU A 685 1.87 4.66 -26.16
CA LEU A 685 2.73 5.72 -25.65
C LEU A 685 2.84 6.90 -26.65
N SER A 686 1.84 7.09 -27.52
CA SER A 686 1.83 8.11 -28.58
C SER A 686 1.86 9.56 -28.07
N SER A 687 1.41 9.78 -26.83
CA SER A 687 1.44 11.07 -26.12
C SER A 687 2.70 11.28 -25.26
N ILE A 688 3.59 10.29 -25.15
CA ILE A 688 4.71 10.29 -24.20
C ILE A 688 6.03 10.62 -24.91
N ASP A 689 6.78 11.61 -24.40
CA ASP A 689 8.18 11.78 -24.80
C ASP A 689 9.03 10.66 -24.19
N LEU A 690 9.24 9.60 -24.97
CA LEU A 690 10.09 8.47 -24.57
C LEU A 690 11.56 8.86 -24.41
N GLY A 691 12.02 9.96 -24.99
CA GLY A 691 13.36 10.51 -24.75
C GLY A 691 13.49 11.01 -23.31
N GLU A 692 12.52 11.79 -22.84
CA GLU A 692 12.45 12.24 -21.44
C GLU A 692 12.16 11.07 -20.49
N ALA A 693 11.21 10.19 -20.83
CA ALA A 693 10.80 9.09 -19.94
C ALA A 693 11.96 8.12 -19.64
N PHE A 694 12.83 7.84 -20.61
CA PHE A 694 14.06 7.04 -20.39
C PHE A 694 15.15 7.77 -19.57
N THR A 695 14.95 9.03 -19.18
CA THR A 695 15.82 9.78 -18.26
C THR A 695 15.21 9.99 -16.86
N GLY A 696 13.98 9.51 -16.62
CA GLY A 696 13.28 9.67 -15.34
C GLY A 696 12.63 11.04 -15.13
N GLY A 697 12.39 11.81 -16.20
CA GLY A 697 11.65 13.07 -16.15
C GLY A 697 10.14 12.89 -15.98
N ALA A 698 9.36 13.97 -16.13
CA ALA A 698 7.91 13.97 -15.89
C ALA A 698 7.16 12.99 -16.84
N ALA A 699 7.65 12.82 -18.06
CA ALA A 699 7.12 11.83 -19.01
C ALA A 699 7.16 10.37 -18.49
N ALA A 700 8.07 10.04 -17.55
CA ALA A 700 8.10 8.72 -16.91
C ALA A 700 6.87 8.52 -16.01
N GLY A 701 6.52 9.53 -15.20
CA GLY A 701 5.29 9.54 -14.41
C GLY A 701 4.04 9.48 -15.27
N ALA A 702 3.98 10.29 -16.34
CA ALA A 702 2.86 10.31 -17.28
C ALA A 702 2.65 8.94 -17.96
N ALA A 703 3.72 8.22 -18.30
CA ALA A 703 3.64 6.88 -18.86
C ALA A 703 3.02 5.88 -17.87
N VAL A 704 3.40 5.93 -16.58
CA VAL A 704 2.81 5.06 -15.54
C VAL A 704 1.36 5.45 -15.24
N LYS A 705 1.03 6.75 -15.17
CA LYS A 705 -0.36 7.24 -15.06
C LYS A 705 -1.22 6.67 -16.20
N LEU A 706 -0.76 6.73 -17.45
CA LEU A 706 -1.46 6.21 -18.64
C LEU A 706 -1.69 4.68 -18.58
N VAL A 707 -0.64 3.90 -18.29
CA VAL A 707 -0.73 2.43 -18.25
C VAL A 707 -1.58 1.95 -17.07
N LYS A 708 -1.51 2.62 -15.91
CA LYS A 708 -2.43 2.39 -14.78
C LYS A 708 -3.88 2.51 -15.25
N GLU A 709 -4.28 3.61 -15.88
CA GLU A 709 -5.68 3.80 -16.31
C GLU A 709 -6.13 2.78 -17.37
N GLU A 710 -5.26 2.41 -18.33
CA GLU A 710 -5.57 1.32 -19.27
C GLU A 710 -5.84 -0.01 -18.56
N LEU A 711 -5.06 -0.34 -17.52
CA LEU A 711 -5.21 -1.57 -16.74
C LEU A 711 -6.43 -1.51 -15.80
N ARG A 712 -6.75 -0.35 -15.20
CA ARG A 712 -7.98 -0.17 -14.38
C ARG A 712 -9.25 -0.17 -15.21
N ALA A 713 -9.18 0.23 -16.49
CA ALA A 713 -10.31 0.20 -17.40
C ALA A 713 -10.76 -1.23 -17.78
N ILE A 714 -9.95 -2.26 -17.53
CA ILE A 714 -10.26 -3.66 -17.84
C ILE A 714 -11.10 -4.30 -16.71
N PRO A 715 -12.35 -4.75 -16.98
CA PRO A 715 -13.18 -5.41 -15.96
C PRO A 715 -12.57 -6.71 -15.43
N ASP A 716 -12.68 -6.92 -14.12
CA ASP A 716 -12.35 -8.18 -13.41
C ASP A 716 -11.02 -8.80 -13.86
N ARG A 717 -9.96 -7.97 -13.91
CA ARG A 717 -8.59 -8.31 -14.34
C ARG A 717 -8.53 -9.10 -15.67
N GLY A 718 -9.51 -8.91 -16.56
CA GLY A 718 -9.53 -9.44 -17.91
C GLY A 718 -10.11 -10.85 -18.06
N ILE A 719 -10.68 -11.46 -17.00
CA ILE A 719 -11.25 -12.83 -17.07
C ILE A 719 -12.30 -12.99 -18.18
N GLY A 720 -13.07 -11.94 -18.46
CA GLY A 720 -14.08 -11.91 -19.52
C GLY A 720 -13.53 -12.21 -20.92
N TYR A 721 -12.27 -11.88 -21.21
CA TYR A 721 -11.63 -12.20 -22.50
C TYR A 721 -11.62 -13.70 -22.79
N GLY A 722 -11.25 -14.50 -21.79
CA GLY A 722 -11.23 -15.96 -21.87
C GLY A 722 -12.65 -16.53 -21.98
N LEU A 723 -13.59 -16.01 -21.18
CA LEU A 723 -14.99 -16.44 -21.19
C LEU A 723 -15.65 -16.23 -22.57
N LEU A 724 -15.38 -15.10 -23.22
CA LEU A 724 -15.86 -14.84 -24.58
C LEU A 724 -15.31 -15.86 -25.59
N ARG A 725 -14.01 -16.19 -25.53
CA ARG A 725 -13.39 -17.24 -26.37
C ARG A 725 -13.96 -18.65 -26.11
N GLY A 726 -14.57 -18.87 -24.93
CA GLY A 726 -15.24 -20.11 -24.55
C GLY A 726 -16.69 -20.26 -25.05
N LEU A 727 -17.38 -19.17 -25.38
CA LEU A 727 -18.79 -19.19 -25.82
C LEU A 727 -19.04 -20.15 -26.98
N ALA A 728 -20.23 -20.76 -27.02
CA ALA A 728 -20.70 -21.60 -28.12
C ALA A 728 -21.33 -20.78 -29.28
N GLY A 729 -21.47 -21.43 -30.44
CA GLY A 729 -22.19 -20.87 -31.60
C GLY A 729 -21.51 -19.66 -32.26
N GLU A 730 -22.27 -18.85 -33.01
CA GLU A 730 -21.73 -17.72 -33.78
C GLU A 730 -20.96 -16.69 -32.93
N SER A 731 -21.43 -16.41 -31.71
CA SER A 731 -20.78 -15.45 -30.82
C SER A 731 -19.36 -15.89 -30.47
N GLY A 732 -19.17 -17.18 -30.15
CA GLY A 732 -17.86 -17.78 -29.93
C GLY A 732 -17.04 -17.88 -31.19
N ALA A 733 -17.62 -18.37 -32.29
CA ALA A 733 -16.91 -18.58 -33.56
C ALA A 733 -16.22 -17.30 -34.07
N ARG A 734 -16.85 -16.13 -33.90
CA ARG A 734 -16.28 -14.82 -34.28
C ARG A 734 -15.05 -14.43 -33.45
N VAL A 735 -15.04 -14.74 -32.15
CA VAL A 735 -13.96 -14.33 -31.23
C VAL A 735 -12.88 -15.39 -31.05
N ARG A 736 -13.15 -16.66 -31.38
CA ARG A 736 -12.11 -17.72 -31.44
C ARG A 736 -11.08 -17.50 -32.55
N GLY A 737 -11.40 -16.65 -33.54
CA GLY A 737 -10.46 -16.19 -34.58
C GLY A 737 -9.64 -14.94 -34.21
N TRP A 738 -9.76 -14.43 -32.98
CA TRP A 738 -8.93 -13.32 -32.51
C TRP A 738 -7.44 -13.72 -32.44
N ARG A 739 -6.57 -12.81 -32.90
CA ARG A 739 -5.11 -12.97 -32.76
C ARG A 739 -4.68 -13.07 -31.30
N GLU A 740 -3.50 -13.65 -31.11
CA GLU A 740 -2.84 -13.80 -29.81
C GLU A 740 -1.64 -12.84 -29.79
N PRO A 741 -1.35 -12.17 -28.65
CA PRO A 741 -0.17 -11.31 -28.52
C PRO A 741 1.14 -12.05 -28.80
N GLN A 742 2.14 -11.36 -29.35
CA GLN A 742 3.47 -11.94 -29.58
C GLN A 742 4.35 -11.94 -28.33
N ILE A 743 4.08 -11.04 -27.38
CA ILE A 743 4.71 -11.00 -26.06
C ILE A 743 3.70 -11.48 -25.02
N VAL A 744 4.10 -12.37 -24.13
CA VAL A 744 3.38 -12.68 -22.88
C VAL A 744 4.21 -12.19 -21.70
N PHE A 745 3.53 -11.63 -20.69
CA PHE A 745 4.14 -11.14 -19.46
C PHE A 745 3.37 -11.67 -18.24
N ASN A 746 4.08 -12.37 -17.36
CA ASN A 746 3.59 -12.91 -16.10
C ASN A 746 4.39 -12.29 -14.93
N TYR A 747 3.66 -11.76 -13.94
CA TYR A 747 4.23 -11.25 -12.70
C TYR A 747 3.88 -12.18 -11.53
N LEU A 748 4.91 -12.88 -11.03
CA LEU A 748 4.80 -13.93 -10.01
C LEU A 748 4.73 -13.41 -8.56
N GLY A 749 4.76 -12.08 -8.38
CA GLY A 749 4.77 -11.46 -7.06
C GLY A 749 6.12 -11.54 -6.35
N ARG A 750 6.11 -11.44 -5.02
CA ARG A 750 7.25 -11.85 -4.19
C ARG A 750 7.32 -13.37 -4.11
N ILE A 751 8.43 -13.95 -4.57
CA ILE A 751 8.70 -15.40 -4.50
C ILE A 751 9.15 -15.75 -3.07
N ALA A 752 8.21 -15.63 -2.14
CA ALA A 752 8.41 -16.04 -0.76
C ALA A 752 8.49 -17.57 -0.67
N GLY A 753 9.62 -18.09 -0.18
CA GLY A 753 9.64 -19.43 0.41
C GLY A 753 8.62 -19.52 1.55
N THR A 754 8.08 -20.70 1.83
CA THR A 754 6.88 -20.90 2.66
C THR A 754 7.13 -20.74 4.17
N ALA A 755 7.75 -19.63 4.58
CA ALA A 755 8.30 -19.39 5.92
C ALA A 755 7.31 -19.60 7.09
N GLY A 756 6.00 -19.39 6.87
CA GLY A 756 4.97 -19.67 7.88
C GLY A 756 4.88 -21.16 8.29
N VAL A 757 5.26 -22.10 7.41
CA VAL A 757 5.13 -23.55 7.66
C VAL A 757 6.00 -24.01 8.83
N GLY A 758 7.18 -23.40 9.03
CA GLY A 758 8.06 -23.71 10.16
C GLY A 758 7.46 -23.40 11.54
N ARG A 759 6.37 -22.62 11.63
CA ARG A 759 5.62 -22.40 12.88
C ARG A 759 4.60 -23.51 13.16
N ILE A 760 4.15 -24.24 12.14
CA ILE A 760 3.20 -25.36 12.27
C ILE A 760 3.89 -26.58 12.90
N THR A 761 5.13 -26.87 12.49
CA THR A 761 5.94 -27.99 13.02
C THR A 761 6.57 -27.71 14.39
N ALA A 762 6.68 -26.44 14.79
CA ALA A 762 7.33 -26.05 16.05
C ALA A 762 6.69 -26.67 17.30
N GLY A 763 5.37 -26.93 17.28
CA GLY A 763 4.65 -27.59 18.38
C GLY A 763 5.08 -29.05 18.63
N ALA A 764 5.67 -29.71 17.63
CA ALA A 764 6.15 -31.10 17.71
C ALA A 764 7.67 -31.22 17.97
N GLY A 765 8.36 -30.10 18.21
CA GLY A 765 9.82 -30.09 18.42
C GLY A 765 10.65 -30.37 17.16
N GLY A 766 10.08 -30.16 15.97
CA GLY A 766 10.72 -30.41 14.68
C GLY A 766 11.75 -29.35 14.25
N ASP A 767 12.48 -29.68 13.17
CA ASP A 767 13.42 -28.79 12.49
C ASP A 767 12.69 -27.56 11.91
N PRO A 768 13.13 -26.31 12.18
CA PRO A 768 12.51 -25.10 11.62
C PRO A 768 12.64 -24.96 10.09
N GLN A 769 13.48 -25.77 9.42
CA GLN A 769 13.55 -25.84 7.95
C GLN A 769 12.61 -26.90 7.34
N ALA A 770 11.93 -27.71 8.15
CA ALA A 770 11.04 -28.75 7.64
C ALA A 770 9.86 -28.19 6.82
N TRP A 771 9.51 -28.89 5.74
CA TRP A 771 8.47 -28.55 4.77
C TRP A 771 8.66 -27.21 4.03
N LEU A 772 9.84 -26.60 4.09
CA LEU A 772 10.20 -25.47 3.23
C LEU A 772 10.70 -25.95 1.85
N PRO A 773 10.34 -25.27 0.74
CA PRO A 773 11.00 -25.42 -0.55
C PRO A 773 12.50 -25.15 -0.46
N THR A 774 13.30 -26.05 -1.04
CA THR A 774 14.76 -25.93 -1.09
C THR A 774 15.20 -25.14 -2.34
N PRO A 775 16.03 -24.09 -2.21
CA PRO A 775 16.41 -23.24 -3.34
C PRO A 775 17.53 -23.90 -4.17
N ARG A 776 17.16 -24.90 -4.99
CA ARG A 776 18.07 -25.56 -5.94
C ARG A 776 17.60 -25.36 -7.38
N TYR A 777 18.46 -24.74 -8.20
CA TYR A 777 18.19 -24.48 -9.61
C TYR A 777 18.17 -25.80 -10.41
N GLY A 778 17.19 -25.96 -11.30
CA GLY A 778 17.09 -27.11 -12.22
C GLY A 778 15.91 -28.06 -11.99
N LEU A 779 15.18 -27.95 -10.87
CA LEU A 779 14.00 -28.78 -10.55
C LEU A 779 12.67 -28.10 -10.94
N GLY A 780 12.68 -27.33 -12.03
CA GLY A 780 11.54 -26.57 -12.53
C GLY A 780 10.56 -27.40 -13.38
N SER A 781 9.52 -26.72 -13.86
CA SER A 781 8.46 -27.28 -14.69
C SER A 781 8.97 -28.16 -15.84
N ALA A 782 8.46 -29.39 -15.94
CA ALA A 782 8.67 -30.20 -17.13
C ALA A 782 7.59 -29.88 -18.17
N HIS A 783 7.99 -29.90 -19.44
CA HIS A 783 7.12 -29.68 -20.59
C HIS A 783 7.36 -30.79 -21.62
N ASP A 784 6.35 -31.12 -22.44
CA ASP A 784 6.59 -31.95 -23.63
C ASP A 784 7.56 -31.18 -24.57
N PRO A 785 8.71 -31.76 -24.95
CA PRO A 785 9.67 -31.09 -25.85
C PRO A 785 9.08 -30.71 -27.21
N GLN A 786 7.97 -31.31 -27.63
CA GLN A 786 7.22 -30.99 -28.85
C GLN A 786 6.00 -30.09 -28.60
N MET A 787 5.77 -29.63 -27.37
CA MET A 787 4.79 -28.59 -27.07
C MET A 787 5.18 -27.29 -27.78
N PRO A 788 4.30 -26.66 -28.58
CA PRO A 788 4.55 -25.35 -29.19
C PRO A 788 4.76 -24.28 -28.12
N VAL A 789 5.64 -23.31 -28.39
CA VAL A 789 5.86 -22.18 -27.48
C VAL A 789 4.59 -21.32 -27.32
N THR A 790 4.39 -20.80 -26.11
CA THR A 790 3.28 -19.90 -25.73
C THR A 790 3.29 -18.60 -26.53
N ALA A 791 4.44 -17.94 -26.60
CA ALA A 791 4.62 -16.63 -27.25
C ALA A 791 5.90 -16.58 -28.12
N VAL A 792 6.17 -15.44 -28.77
CA VAL A 792 7.49 -15.17 -29.39
C VAL A 792 8.50 -14.78 -28.31
N VAL A 793 8.05 -14.02 -27.31
CA VAL A 793 8.77 -13.75 -26.07
C VAL A 793 7.80 -13.99 -24.91
N ASP A 794 8.11 -14.95 -24.04
CA ASP A 794 7.38 -15.19 -22.80
C ASP A 794 8.25 -14.71 -21.62
N ILE A 795 7.72 -13.80 -20.81
CA ILE A 795 8.47 -13.08 -19.77
C ILE A 795 7.83 -13.37 -18.43
N ALA A 796 8.51 -14.13 -17.58
CA ALA A 796 8.13 -14.30 -16.17
C ALA A 796 9.03 -13.44 -15.28
N ALA A 797 8.45 -12.61 -14.43
CA ALA A 797 9.17 -11.72 -13.51
C ALA A 797 8.66 -11.86 -12.07
N GLY A 798 9.58 -11.82 -11.09
CA GLY A 798 9.23 -11.93 -9.67
C GLY A 798 10.39 -11.58 -8.75
N PHE A 799 10.07 -11.23 -7.50
CA PHE A 799 11.10 -10.80 -6.55
C PHE A 799 11.71 -11.96 -5.77
N VAL A 800 13.04 -12.05 -5.80
CA VAL A 800 13.84 -13.10 -5.15
C VAL A 800 14.66 -12.47 -4.02
N PRO A 801 14.67 -13.04 -2.79
CA PRO A 801 15.52 -12.55 -1.72
C PRO A 801 17.00 -12.85 -1.99
N ARG A 802 17.87 -11.85 -1.78
CA ARG A 802 19.34 -11.94 -1.88
C ARG A 802 20.01 -11.39 -0.61
N PRO A 803 21.27 -11.77 -0.31
CA PRO A 803 22.05 -11.11 0.73
C PRO A 803 22.33 -9.64 0.32
N GLY A 804 21.60 -8.70 0.93
CA GLY A 804 21.68 -7.26 0.64
C GLY A 804 20.34 -6.60 0.31
N GLY A 805 19.34 -7.38 -0.12
CA GLY A 805 18.00 -6.87 -0.48
C GLY A 805 17.18 -7.90 -1.25
N ALA A 806 15.95 -7.56 -1.62
CA ALA A 806 15.26 -8.29 -2.69
C ALA A 806 15.80 -7.82 -4.06
N VAL A 807 15.80 -8.70 -5.05
CA VAL A 807 16.04 -8.34 -6.46
C VAL A 807 14.86 -8.77 -7.32
N LEU A 808 14.48 -7.96 -8.30
CA LEU A 808 13.57 -8.37 -9.35
C LEU A 808 14.34 -9.28 -10.32
N GLN A 809 14.03 -10.57 -10.32
CA GLN A 809 14.52 -11.52 -11.31
C GLN A 809 13.49 -11.66 -12.44
N SER A 810 13.96 -11.80 -13.68
CA SER A 810 13.13 -12.14 -14.83
C SER A 810 13.75 -13.19 -15.72
N SER A 811 12.92 -14.09 -16.26
CA SER A 811 13.29 -15.11 -17.24
C SER A 811 12.51 -14.90 -18.54
N TRP A 812 13.24 -14.84 -19.64
CA TRP A 812 12.75 -14.52 -20.98
C TRP A 812 12.90 -15.76 -21.87
N THR A 813 11.79 -16.42 -22.21
CA THR A 813 11.76 -17.63 -23.04
C THR A 813 11.41 -17.28 -24.48
N PHE A 814 12.22 -17.74 -25.43
CA PHE A 814 12.05 -17.39 -26.86
C PHE A 814 12.52 -18.54 -27.78
N PRO A 815 11.85 -18.80 -28.92
CA PRO A 815 12.30 -19.78 -29.90
C PRO A 815 13.48 -19.24 -30.72
N THR A 816 14.62 -19.93 -30.62
CA THR A 816 15.89 -19.59 -31.31
C THR A 816 15.78 -19.57 -32.85
N GLY A 817 14.74 -20.20 -33.40
CA GLY A 817 14.41 -20.18 -34.82
C GLY A 817 13.62 -18.94 -35.29
N VAL A 818 13.38 -17.96 -34.41
CA VAL A 818 12.64 -16.71 -34.69
C VAL A 818 13.42 -15.48 -34.22
N LEU A 819 13.89 -15.49 -32.97
CA LEU A 819 14.73 -14.47 -32.36
C LEU A 819 16.12 -15.04 -32.08
N ASP A 820 17.16 -14.21 -32.19
CA ASP A 820 18.46 -14.54 -31.62
C ASP A 820 18.58 -14.03 -30.17
N ALA A 821 19.52 -14.61 -29.42
CA ALA A 821 19.71 -14.27 -28.02
C ALA A 821 20.16 -12.81 -27.80
N ALA A 822 20.86 -12.18 -28.74
CA ALA A 822 21.32 -10.79 -28.61
C ALA A 822 20.17 -9.78 -28.79
N ASP A 823 19.21 -10.08 -29.66
CA ASP A 823 17.95 -9.34 -29.79
C ASP A 823 17.16 -9.32 -28.47
N VAL A 824 17.14 -10.44 -27.74
CA VAL A 824 16.44 -10.59 -26.45
C VAL A 824 17.23 -9.97 -25.29
N HIS A 825 18.56 -10.15 -25.24
CA HIS A 825 19.41 -9.38 -24.31
C HIS A 825 19.20 -7.88 -24.50
N ARG A 826 19.15 -7.38 -25.75
CA ARG A 826 18.91 -5.95 -26.02
C ARG A 826 17.54 -5.48 -25.55
N LEU A 827 16.52 -6.33 -25.61
CA LEU A 827 15.18 -6.01 -25.09
C LEU A 827 15.17 -5.98 -23.56
N ALA A 828 15.81 -6.96 -22.91
CA ALA A 828 16.00 -6.97 -21.46
C ALA A 828 16.82 -5.76 -20.98
N ASP A 829 17.90 -5.38 -21.66
CA ASP A 829 18.70 -4.18 -21.36
C ASP A 829 17.86 -2.89 -21.45
N LEU A 830 16.92 -2.83 -22.41
CA LEU A 830 15.98 -1.71 -22.53
C LEU A 830 14.95 -1.72 -21.40
N TRP A 831 14.48 -2.89 -20.98
CA TRP A 831 13.55 -3.05 -19.86
C TRP A 831 14.19 -2.62 -18.52
N HIS A 832 15.40 -3.10 -18.20
CA HIS A 832 16.11 -2.69 -16.98
C HIS A 832 16.43 -1.18 -16.96
N ARG A 833 16.74 -0.57 -18.12
CA ARG A 833 16.90 0.89 -18.22
C ARG A 833 15.59 1.66 -18.06
N ALA A 834 14.47 1.13 -18.56
CA ALA A 834 13.15 1.72 -18.33
C ALA A 834 12.76 1.62 -16.84
N LEU A 835 12.93 0.44 -16.22
CA LEU A 835 12.73 0.26 -14.77
C LEU A 835 13.60 1.20 -13.94
N GLY A 836 14.88 1.36 -14.30
CA GLY A 836 15.80 2.31 -13.66
C GLY A 836 15.36 3.77 -13.82
N ALA A 837 14.76 4.14 -14.96
CA ALA A 837 14.21 5.48 -15.18
C ALA A 837 12.90 5.72 -14.40
N LEU A 838 12.01 4.72 -14.28
CA LEU A 838 10.83 4.80 -13.41
C LEU A 838 11.24 4.87 -11.92
N ALA A 839 12.26 4.12 -11.52
CA ALA A 839 12.86 4.18 -10.19
C ALA A 839 13.50 5.55 -9.89
N ALA A 840 14.20 6.15 -10.87
CA ALA A 840 14.73 7.50 -10.76
C ALA A 840 13.60 8.53 -10.60
N TYR A 841 12.56 8.47 -11.44
CA TYR A 841 11.37 9.32 -11.35
C TYR A 841 10.74 9.27 -9.95
N ALA A 842 10.51 8.08 -9.39
CA ALA A 842 9.91 7.89 -8.07
C ALA A 842 10.71 8.52 -6.90
N ASN A 843 11.97 8.91 -7.14
CA ASN A 843 12.83 9.60 -6.17
C ASN A 843 13.00 11.10 -6.47
N THR A 844 12.26 11.68 -7.42
CA THR A 844 12.32 13.12 -7.74
C THR A 844 11.38 13.97 -6.87
N GLU A 845 11.78 15.22 -6.60
CA GLU A 845 10.94 16.17 -5.87
C GLU A 845 9.77 16.62 -6.76
N GLY A 846 8.55 16.22 -6.39
CA GLY A 846 7.34 16.38 -7.20
C GLY A 846 6.86 15.12 -7.92
N ALA A 847 7.51 13.97 -7.69
CA ALA A 847 7.03 12.67 -8.17
C ALA A 847 5.68 12.26 -7.57
N GLY A 848 4.82 11.67 -8.40
CA GLY A 848 3.55 11.08 -8.00
C GLY A 848 2.35 11.76 -8.66
N GLY A 849 1.28 11.91 -7.88
CA GLY A 849 0.04 12.57 -8.27
C GLY A 849 -1.06 11.61 -8.71
N LEU A 850 -2.28 12.15 -8.81
CA LEU A 850 -3.53 11.40 -9.00
C LEU A 850 -3.79 11.02 -10.47
N THR A 851 -4.56 9.96 -10.68
CA THR A 851 -5.17 9.57 -11.96
C THR A 851 -6.70 9.53 -11.86
N PRO A 852 -7.45 9.47 -12.98
CA PRO A 852 -8.92 9.37 -12.94
C PRO A 852 -9.47 8.26 -12.05
N SER A 853 -8.82 7.09 -11.95
CA SER A 853 -9.22 6.04 -11.01
C SER A 853 -9.15 6.44 -9.53
N ASP A 854 -8.35 7.46 -9.18
CA ASP A 854 -8.16 7.92 -7.80
C ASP A 854 -9.21 8.95 -7.34
N VAL A 855 -9.99 9.51 -8.28
CA VAL A 855 -11.00 10.57 -8.08
C VAL A 855 -12.37 10.17 -8.66
N ASP A 856 -12.70 8.88 -8.53
CA ASP A 856 -13.83 8.18 -9.15
C ASP A 856 -15.23 8.81 -8.96
N LEU A 857 -15.39 9.74 -8.02
CA LEU A 857 -16.64 10.47 -7.75
C LEU A 857 -16.89 11.64 -8.72
N VAL A 858 -15.90 12.05 -9.53
CA VAL A 858 -16.02 13.13 -10.52
C VAL A 858 -15.49 12.70 -11.90
N PRO A 859 -16.15 13.08 -13.01
CA PRO A 859 -15.73 12.69 -14.36
C PRO A 859 -14.60 13.60 -14.89
N LEU A 860 -13.42 13.51 -14.28
CA LEU A 860 -12.23 14.26 -14.71
C LEU A 860 -11.31 13.41 -15.60
N ASP A 861 -10.65 14.05 -16.56
CA ASP A 861 -9.54 13.45 -17.30
C ASP A 861 -8.18 13.80 -16.65
N GLN A 862 -7.11 13.16 -17.11
CA GLN A 862 -5.77 13.36 -16.55
C GLN A 862 -5.28 14.81 -16.65
N ALA A 863 -5.64 15.54 -17.72
CA ALA A 863 -5.20 16.91 -17.90
C ALA A 863 -5.92 17.87 -16.94
N ALA A 864 -7.21 17.65 -16.69
CA ALA A 864 -7.97 18.38 -15.67
C ALA A 864 -7.43 18.10 -14.25
N ILE A 865 -7.03 16.86 -13.96
CA ILE A 865 -6.38 16.46 -12.70
C ILE A 865 -5.02 17.13 -12.56
N ASP A 866 -4.12 17.00 -13.53
CA ASP A 866 -2.78 17.61 -13.50
C ASP A 866 -2.87 19.14 -13.39
N ALA A 867 -3.89 19.78 -14.01
CA ALA A 867 -4.18 21.20 -13.87
C ALA A 867 -4.77 21.60 -12.50
N LEU A 868 -5.45 20.69 -11.79
CA LEU A 868 -5.83 20.87 -10.39
C LEU A 868 -4.61 20.71 -9.47
N GLU A 869 -3.77 19.68 -9.67
CA GLU A 869 -2.53 19.44 -8.92
C GLU A 869 -1.55 20.62 -9.05
N ALA A 870 -1.34 21.14 -10.26
CA ALA A 870 -0.49 22.31 -10.51
C ALA A 870 -1.03 23.60 -9.86
N ARG A 871 -2.36 23.73 -9.72
CA ARG A 871 -2.99 24.83 -8.97
C ARG A 871 -2.98 24.58 -7.46
N ARG A 872 -2.97 23.31 -7.02
CA ARG A 872 -3.11 22.84 -5.64
C ARG A 872 -2.20 21.64 -5.34
N PRO A 873 -0.91 21.87 -5.02
CA PRO A 873 0.02 20.80 -4.63
C PRO A 873 -0.34 20.10 -3.29
N GLY A 874 -1.40 20.53 -2.61
CA GLY A 874 -1.98 19.87 -1.44
C GLY A 874 -3.15 18.93 -1.76
N LEU A 875 -3.55 18.79 -3.03
CA LEU A 875 -4.67 17.95 -3.47
C LEU A 875 -4.51 16.50 -2.98
N THR A 876 -5.57 15.92 -2.41
CA THR A 876 -5.59 14.51 -2.01
C THR A 876 -6.78 13.70 -2.56
N ASP A 877 -7.88 14.36 -2.90
CA ASP A 877 -9.07 13.78 -3.53
C ASP A 877 -9.92 14.91 -4.13
N VAL A 878 -10.84 14.59 -5.05
CA VAL A 878 -11.79 15.53 -5.66
C VAL A 878 -13.20 14.94 -5.60
N TRP A 879 -14.14 15.71 -5.04
CA TRP A 879 -15.50 15.26 -4.76
C TRP A 879 -16.56 16.11 -5.49
N PRO A 880 -17.71 15.53 -5.88
CA PRO A 880 -18.83 16.30 -6.42
C PRO A 880 -19.51 17.10 -5.31
N LEU A 881 -20.18 18.21 -5.65
CA LEU A 881 -21.01 18.93 -4.69
C LEU A 881 -22.34 18.19 -4.47
N THR A 882 -22.81 18.16 -3.23
CA THR A 882 -24.22 17.81 -2.99
C THR A 882 -25.16 18.88 -3.58
N PRO A 883 -26.42 18.53 -3.92
CA PRO A 883 -27.38 19.51 -4.43
C PRO A 883 -27.62 20.71 -3.51
N LEU A 884 -27.48 20.56 -2.18
CA LEU A 884 -27.55 21.70 -1.26
C LEU A 884 -26.29 22.56 -1.31
N GLN A 885 -25.09 21.96 -1.31
CA GLN A 885 -23.83 22.72 -1.41
C GLN A 885 -23.77 23.59 -2.66
N SER A 886 -24.31 23.10 -3.79
CA SER A 886 -24.43 23.87 -5.03
C SER A 886 -25.24 25.16 -4.85
N GLY A 887 -26.38 25.07 -4.13
CA GLY A 887 -27.20 26.24 -3.80
C GLY A 887 -26.57 27.17 -2.77
N LEU A 888 -25.90 26.62 -1.74
CA LEU A 888 -25.17 27.40 -0.74
C LEU A 888 -24.01 28.17 -1.37
N LEU A 889 -23.24 27.54 -2.27
CA LEU A 889 -22.13 28.18 -2.99
C LEU A 889 -22.60 29.30 -3.90
N PHE A 890 -23.73 29.12 -4.61
CA PHE A 890 -24.34 30.18 -5.41
C PHE A 890 -24.67 31.41 -4.55
N HIS A 891 -25.24 31.20 -3.36
CA HIS A 891 -25.52 32.29 -2.43
C HIS A 891 -24.24 32.92 -1.84
N ALA A 892 -23.20 32.14 -1.54
CA ALA A 892 -21.92 32.66 -1.08
C ALA A 892 -21.23 33.55 -2.13
N ARG A 893 -21.23 33.13 -3.40
CA ARG A 893 -20.73 33.93 -4.54
C ARG A 893 -21.55 35.20 -4.76
N LEU A 894 -22.87 35.14 -4.59
CA LEU A 894 -23.72 36.34 -4.64
C LEU A 894 -23.46 37.29 -3.46
N ALA A 895 -23.09 36.74 -2.30
CA ALA A 895 -22.83 37.48 -1.06
C ALA A 895 -21.46 38.20 -1.02
N GLU A 896 -20.63 38.14 -2.07
CA GLU A 896 -19.40 38.95 -2.19
C GLU A 896 -19.63 40.47 -2.03
N ARG A 897 -20.90 40.93 -2.13
CA ARG A 897 -21.32 42.33 -1.98
C ARG A 897 -22.25 42.58 -0.78
N SER A 898 -22.52 41.59 0.07
CA SER A 898 -23.47 41.68 1.18
C SER A 898 -23.02 40.87 2.39
N VAL A 899 -23.91 40.65 3.37
CA VAL A 899 -23.66 39.69 4.46
C VAL A 899 -24.01 38.29 3.97
N ASP A 900 -23.09 37.34 4.13
CA ASP A 900 -23.36 35.92 3.89
C ASP A 900 -24.30 35.38 4.99
N ALA A 901 -25.48 34.92 4.56
CA ALA A 901 -26.51 34.35 5.44
C ALA A 901 -26.12 32.98 6.03
N TYR A 902 -25.08 32.33 5.49
CA TYR A 902 -24.69 30.96 5.80
C TYR A 902 -23.41 30.84 6.63
N ILE A 903 -22.97 31.94 7.27
CA ILE A 903 -21.95 31.91 8.33
C ILE A 903 -22.62 31.54 9.67
N VAL A 904 -22.23 30.38 10.20
CA VAL A 904 -22.69 29.84 11.48
C VAL A 904 -21.64 30.11 12.56
N GLN A 905 -22.06 30.72 13.67
CA GLN A 905 -21.19 31.13 14.77
C GLN A 905 -21.71 30.52 16.08
N LEU A 906 -20.92 29.63 16.70
CA LEU A 906 -21.24 28.97 17.97
C LEU A 906 -20.35 29.52 19.09
N VAL A 907 -20.97 29.86 20.23
CA VAL A 907 -20.27 30.33 21.45
C VAL A 907 -20.34 29.25 22.53
N VAL A 908 -19.20 28.63 22.85
CA VAL A 908 -19.08 27.67 23.95
C VAL A 908 -18.50 28.37 25.19
N GLY A 909 -19.24 28.34 26.30
CA GLY A 909 -18.74 28.84 27.59
C GLY A 909 -17.82 27.82 28.27
N LEU A 910 -16.63 28.23 28.67
CA LEU A 910 -15.62 27.38 29.32
C LEU A 910 -15.26 27.96 30.69
N HIS A 911 -15.61 27.25 31.76
CA HIS A 911 -15.29 27.64 33.13
C HIS A 911 -13.96 27.01 33.60
N GLY A 912 -13.25 27.72 34.47
CA GLY A 912 -11.90 27.32 34.90
C GLY A 912 -10.81 27.84 33.96
N ARG A 913 -9.68 27.13 33.93
CA ARG A 913 -8.46 27.51 33.20
C ARG A 913 -8.10 26.45 32.15
N PRO A 914 -8.74 26.46 30.96
CA PRO A 914 -8.37 25.54 29.88
C PRO A 914 -6.94 25.86 29.37
N SER A 915 -6.20 24.83 28.92
CA SER A 915 -4.92 25.03 28.22
C SER A 915 -5.20 25.42 26.76
N PRO A 916 -4.75 26.59 26.28
CA PRO A 916 -4.90 26.97 24.88
C PRO A 916 -4.17 26.01 23.94
N GLU A 917 -3.00 25.50 24.34
CA GLU A 917 -2.19 24.57 23.53
C GLU A 917 -2.89 23.22 23.36
N ARG A 918 -3.51 22.70 24.42
CA ARG A 918 -4.32 21.48 24.41
C ARG A 918 -5.58 21.64 23.56
N MET A 919 -6.27 22.77 23.64
CA MET A 919 -7.43 23.07 22.79
C MET A 919 -7.05 23.26 21.33
N ARG A 920 -5.91 23.90 21.05
CA ARG A 920 -5.37 24.06 19.70
C ARG A 920 -4.89 22.73 19.10
N ARG A 921 -4.34 21.81 19.91
CA ARG A 921 -4.07 20.41 19.49
C ARG A 921 -5.35 19.66 19.17
N ALA A 922 -6.37 19.73 20.03
CA ALA A 922 -7.66 19.10 19.79
C ALA A 922 -8.31 19.59 18.48
N ALA A 923 -8.34 20.91 18.26
CA ALA A 923 -8.86 21.51 17.03
C ALA A 923 -8.02 21.16 15.77
N ARG A 924 -6.70 20.92 15.93
CA ARG A 924 -5.81 20.44 14.88
C ARG A 924 -6.13 18.98 14.50
N THR A 925 -6.11 18.06 15.46
CA THR A 925 -6.43 16.64 15.21
C THR A 925 -7.84 16.46 14.64
N LEU A 926 -8.84 17.22 15.11
CA LEU A 926 -10.18 17.25 14.55
C LEU A 926 -10.20 17.63 13.05
N LEU A 927 -9.46 18.66 12.67
CA LEU A 927 -9.35 19.16 11.31
C LEU A 927 -8.63 18.16 10.38
N ASP A 928 -7.59 17.50 10.89
CA ASP A 928 -6.82 16.55 10.11
C ASP A 928 -7.60 15.22 9.91
N ARG A 929 -8.35 14.76 10.92
CA ARG A 929 -9.20 13.55 10.91
C ARG A 929 -10.41 13.57 9.98
N HIS A 930 -10.97 14.74 9.68
CA HIS A 930 -12.21 14.89 8.91
C HIS A 930 -11.95 15.60 7.57
N PRO A 931 -11.81 14.86 6.44
CA PRO A 931 -11.40 15.47 5.17
C PRO A 931 -12.41 16.51 4.64
N ASN A 932 -13.69 16.35 4.96
CA ASN A 932 -14.76 17.32 4.67
C ASN A 932 -14.62 18.66 5.43
N LEU A 933 -13.75 18.76 6.45
CA LEU A 933 -13.37 20.04 7.05
C LEU A 933 -12.18 20.71 6.34
N ARG A 934 -11.51 19.99 5.44
CA ARG A 934 -10.36 20.42 4.64
C ARG A 934 -10.71 20.67 3.17
N VAL A 935 -11.99 20.68 2.80
CA VAL A 935 -12.42 21.00 1.43
C VAL A 935 -12.41 22.50 1.13
N CYS A 936 -12.21 22.82 -0.14
CA CYS A 936 -12.55 24.09 -0.75
C CYS A 936 -13.28 23.88 -2.09
N PHE A 937 -13.94 24.91 -2.60
CA PHE A 937 -14.81 24.85 -3.77
C PHE A 937 -14.12 25.55 -4.94
N VAL A 938 -13.61 24.76 -5.89
CA VAL A 938 -12.74 25.22 -6.98
C VAL A 938 -13.40 24.96 -8.32
N GLU A 939 -13.30 25.93 -9.22
CA GLU A 939 -13.81 25.83 -10.60
C GLU A 939 -12.72 25.27 -11.52
N ASP A 940 -13.09 24.32 -12.38
CA ASP A 940 -12.21 23.79 -13.41
C ASP A 940 -12.21 24.67 -14.68
N ASP A 941 -11.42 24.27 -15.67
CA ASP A 941 -11.25 25.04 -16.91
C ASP A 941 -12.46 24.90 -17.86
N ALA A 942 -13.44 24.03 -17.53
CA ALA A 942 -14.72 23.90 -18.21
C ALA A 942 -15.84 24.73 -17.55
N GLY A 943 -15.61 25.24 -16.33
CA GLY A 943 -16.58 26.02 -15.55
C GLY A 943 -17.40 25.19 -14.55
N GLU A 944 -17.12 23.88 -14.41
CA GLU A 944 -17.74 23.05 -13.40
C GLU A 944 -17.02 23.21 -12.06
N VAL A 945 -17.77 23.10 -10.95
CA VAL A 945 -17.23 23.31 -9.60
C VAL A 945 -17.11 21.99 -8.85
N HIS A 946 -15.97 21.79 -8.20
CA HIS A 946 -15.63 20.59 -7.44
C HIS A 946 -15.26 20.92 -6.00
N GLN A 947 -15.43 19.95 -5.09
CA GLN A 947 -14.87 19.97 -3.75
C GLN A 947 -13.44 19.40 -3.81
N VAL A 948 -12.44 20.27 -3.69
CA VAL A 948 -11.01 19.91 -3.62
C VAL A 948 -10.63 19.62 -2.17
N VAL A 949 -10.19 18.39 -1.88
CA VAL A 949 -9.76 17.96 -0.53
C VAL A 949 -8.27 18.23 -0.35
N GLU A 950 -7.92 19.20 0.49
CA GLU A 950 -6.53 19.59 0.77
C GLU A 950 -5.93 18.72 1.91
N GLY A 951 -4.84 18.00 1.64
CA GLY A 951 -4.24 17.00 2.53
C GLY A 951 -3.75 17.55 3.88
N ARG A 952 -3.26 18.79 3.91
CA ARG A 952 -2.91 19.52 5.13
C ARG A 952 -3.21 21.01 4.99
N VAL A 953 -4.02 21.55 5.90
CA VAL A 953 -4.40 22.97 5.90
C VAL A 953 -3.96 23.67 7.19
N SER A 954 -3.80 24.98 7.17
CA SER A 954 -3.48 25.77 8.37
C SER A 954 -4.72 25.97 9.25
N LEU A 955 -4.72 25.47 10.48
CA LEU A 955 -5.78 25.71 11.48
C LEU A 955 -5.91 27.21 11.78
N PRO A 956 -7.04 27.88 11.45
CA PRO A 956 -7.23 29.28 11.77
C PRO A 956 -7.61 29.42 13.25
N TRP A 957 -6.63 29.81 14.06
CA TRP A 957 -6.73 29.87 15.52
C TRP A 957 -6.29 31.24 16.04
N SER A 958 -7.17 31.90 16.81
CA SER A 958 -6.90 33.20 17.46
C SER A 958 -7.11 33.12 18.97
N GLU A 959 -6.33 33.91 19.73
CA GLU A 959 -6.47 34.05 21.18
C GLU A 959 -6.62 35.53 21.54
N ILE A 960 -7.63 35.87 22.33
CA ILE A 960 -7.99 37.25 22.66
C ILE A 960 -8.25 37.38 24.16
N ASP A 961 -7.57 38.33 24.81
CA ASP A 961 -7.79 38.63 26.23
C ASP A 961 -8.67 39.86 26.41
N LEU A 962 -9.84 39.67 27.00
CA LEU A 962 -10.75 40.72 27.43
C LEU A 962 -10.79 40.85 28.97
N SER A 963 -10.03 40.05 29.73
CA SER A 963 -10.09 40.05 31.20
C SER A 963 -9.55 41.33 31.87
N GLY A 964 -8.86 42.19 31.10
CA GLY A 964 -8.49 43.55 31.51
C GLY A 964 -9.56 44.62 31.26
N LEU A 965 -10.73 44.28 30.70
CA LEU A 965 -11.84 45.20 30.45
C LEU A 965 -12.98 44.96 31.45
N ASP A 966 -13.55 46.04 32.00
CA ASP A 966 -14.57 45.97 33.03
C ASP A 966 -16.01 46.10 32.50
N GLY A 967 -16.96 45.64 33.32
CA GLY A 967 -18.40 45.95 33.26
C GLY A 967 -19.03 46.04 31.86
N SER A 968 -19.27 47.26 31.40
CA SER A 968 -19.86 47.56 30.09
C SER A 968 -18.86 47.45 28.94
N ALA A 969 -17.60 47.88 29.12
CA ALA A 969 -16.58 47.89 28.07
C ALA A 969 -16.25 46.47 27.59
N GLY A 970 -16.13 45.50 28.51
CA GLY A 970 -15.97 44.09 28.16
C GLY A 970 -17.17 43.54 27.36
N ARG A 971 -18.41 43.92 27.71
CA ARG A 971 -19.63 43.52 26.98
C ARG A 971 -19.80 44.23 25.64
N GLU A 972 -19.25 45.44 25.49
CA GLU A 972 -19.17 46.15 24.21
C GLU A 972 -18.19 45.45 23.28
N ARG A 973 -16.95 45.25 23.75
CA ARG A 973 -15.90 44.62 22.96
C ARG A 973 -16.23 43.17 22.57
N TRP A 974 -16.97 42.46 23.42
CA TRP A 974 -17.53 41.14 23.08
C TRP A 974 -18.58 41.20 21.96
N ARG A 975 -19.51 42.17 21.98
CA ARG A 975 -20.47 42.37 20.88
C ARG A 975 -19.78 42.74 19.57
N GLU A 976 -18.80 43.65 19.63
CA GLU A 976 -17.96 43.99 18.47
C GLU A 976 -17.25 42.77 17.92
N LEU A 977 -16.67 41.92 18.78
CA LEU A 977 -15.95 40.72 18.35
C LEU A 977 -16.87 39.74 17.62
N LEU A 978 -18.06 39.46 18.18
CA LEU A 978 -19.04 38.58 17.52
C LEU A 978 -19.50 39.14 16.17
N ALA A 979 -19.74 40.46 16.09
CA ALA A 979 -20.16 41.11 14.85
C ALA A 979 -19.07 41.13 13.78
N VAL A 980 -17.82 41.43 14.14
CA VAL A 980 -16.67 41.42 13.22
C VAL A 980 -16.35 40.01 12.75
N ASP A 981 -16.35 39.02 13.66
CA ASP A 981 -16.17 37.63 13.26
C ASP A 981 -17.32 37.15 12.34
N ARG A 982 -18.58 37.42 12.68
CA ARG A 982 -19.72 36.98 11.84
C ARG A 982 -19.77 37.67 10.47
N SER A 983 -19.29 38.90 10.36
CA SER A 983 -19.22 39.65 9.10
C SER A 983 -17.93 39.43 8.29
N THR A 984 -16.98 38.64 8.82
CA THR A 984 -15.78 38.25 8.06
C THR A 984 -16.11 37.06 7.15
N PRO A 985 -16.16 37.22 5.81
CA PRO A 985 -16.50 36.13 4.91
C PRO A 985 -15.43 35.03 4.90
N PHE A 986 -15.82 33.83 4.46
CA PHE A 986 -14.86 32.81 4.03
C PHE A 986 -14.62 32.93 2.52
N VAL A 987 -13.39 32.68 2.08
CA VAL A 987 -13.08 32.64 0.64
C VAL A 987 -13.26 31.21 0.16
N MET A 988 -14.25 30.96 -0.70
CA MET A 988 -14.70 29.60 -1.02
C MET A 988 -13.62 28.71 -1.65
N ASP A 989 -12.64 29.31 -2.33
CA ASP A 989 -11.50 28.63 -2.93
C ASP A 989 -10.41 28.22 -1.91
N ARG A 990 -10.54 28.51 -0.60
CA ARG A 990 -9.47 28.30 0.39
C ARG A 990 -9.95 27.53 1.61
N ALA A 991 -9.40 26.33 1.78
CA ALA A 991 -9.64 25.53 2.96
C ALA A 991 -8.82 26.04 4.17
N PRO A 992 -9.32 25.91 5.41
CA PRO A 992 -10.65 25.41 5.76
C PRO A 992 -11.69 26.54 5.91
N LEU A 993 -12.96 26.27 5.58
CA LEU A 993 -14.07 27.23 5.79
C LEU A 993 -14.57 27.21 7.26
N LEU A 994 -13.62 27.21 8.20
CA LEU A 994 -13.76 26.94 9.63
C LEU A 994 -12.66 27.69 10.41
N ARG A 995 -13.02 28.40 11.48
CA ARG A 995 -12.09 29.14 12.35
C ARG A 995 -12.46 29.07 13.83
N PHE A 996 -11.45 29.16 14.68
CA PHE A 996 -11.56 29.10 16.14
C PHE A 996 -10.98 30.37 16.78
N THR A 997 -11.70 30.95 17.74
CA THR A 997 -11.17 32.03 18.60
C THR A 997 -11.40 31.72 20.07
N LEU A 998 -10.34 31.55 20.85
CA LEU A 998 -10.42 31.39 22.31
C LEU A 998 -10.31 32.77 22.97
N VAL A 999 -11.36 33.17 23.68
CA VAL A 999 -11.49 34.48 24.32
C VAL A 999 -11.47 34.32 25.83
N ARG A 1000 -10.53 34.97 26.53
CA ARG A 1000 -10.50 35.05 27.99
C ARG A 1000 -11.34 36.24 28.46
N THR A 1001 -12.44 36.01 29.15
CA THR A 1001 -13.32 37.07 29.68
C THR A 1001 -13.12 37.35 31.17
N GLY A 1002 -12.47 36.44 31.89
CA GLY A 1002 -12.10 36.61 33.30
C GLY A 1002 -10.98 35.65 33.70
N ALA A 1003 -10.58 35.67 34.97
CA ALA A 1003 -9.48 34.82 35.46
C ALA A 1003 -9.77 33.31 35.30
N GLU A 1004 -11.03 32.92 35.38
CA GLU A 1004 -11.52 31.53 35.25
C GLU A 1004 -12.78 31.46 34.37
N GLU A 1005 -12.94 32.42 33.46
CA GLU A 1005 -14.00 32.46 32.45
C GLU A 1005 -13.38 32.65 31.06
N HIS A 1006 -13.68 31.70 30.19
CA HIS A 1006 -13.24 31.68 28.80
C HIS A 1006 -14.45 31.38 27.91
N ARG A 1007 -14.38 31.79 26.64
CA ARG A 1007 -15.36 31.45 25.61
C ARG A 1007 -14.62 30.99 24.36
N LEU A 1008 -14.96 29.80 23.87
CA LEU A 1008 -14.49 29.34 22.57
C LEU A 1008 -15.54 29.72 21.53
N LEU A 1009 -15.14 30.53 20.56
CA LEU A 1009 -15.90 30.86 19.37
C LEU A 1009 -15.53 29.87 18.26
N LEU A 1010 -16.52 29.16 17.75
CA LEU A 1010 -16.41 28.24 16.61
C LEU A 1010 -17.24 28.82 15.47
N THR A 1011 -16.59 29.28 14.41
CA THR A 1011 -17.28 29.90 13.27
C THR A 1011 -16.95 29.13 12.00
N HIS A 1012 -17.97 28.76 11.23
CA HIS A 1012 -17.82 27.97 10.01
C HIS A 1012 -18.88 28.39 8.98
N HIS A 1013 -18.63 28.08 7.71
CA HIS A 1013 -19.66 28.19 6.69
C HIS A 1013 -20.52 26.92 6.68
N HIS A 1014 -21.85 27.09 6.68
CA HIS A 1014 -22.85 26.01 6.65
C HIS A 1014 -22.62 24.99 5.51
N ILE A 1015 -21.89 25.34 4.44
CA ILE A 1015 -21.57 24.42 3.34
C ILE A 1015 -20.76 23.18 3.76
N LEU A 1016 -20.08 23.21 4.92
CA LEU A 1016 -19.32 22.07 5.47
C LEU A 1016 -20.13 21.18 6.42
N LEU A 1017 -21.15 21.73 7.10
CA LEU A 1017 -21.69 21.19 8.35
C LEU A 1017 -23.16 21.51 8.54
N ASP A 1018 -23.97 20.52 8.91
CA ASP A 1018 -25.32 20.77 9.43
C ASP A 1018 -25.41 20.89 10.96
N GLY A 1019 -26.60 21.28 11.43
CA GLY A 1019 -26.92 21.40 12.86
C GLY A 1019 -26.98 20.07 13.62
N TRP A 1020 -26.87 18.91 12.95
CA TRP A 1020 -26.72 17.60 13.59
C TRP A 1020 -25.23 17.26 13.73
N SER A 1021 -24.40 17.59 12.75
CA SER A 1021 -22.93 17.48 12.85
C SER A 1021 -22.30 18.50 13.79
N THR A 1022 -22.92 19.66 14.02
CA THR A 1022 -22.36 20.70 14.91
C THR A 1022 -22.20 20.23 16.38
N PRO A 1023 -23.20 19.57 17.03
CA PRO A 1023 -23.00 18.92 18.32
C PRO A 1023 -21.93 17.82 18.32
N LEU A 1024 -21.93 16.94 17.32
CA LEU A 1024 -20.98 15.82 17.20
C LEU A 1024 -19.52 16.32 17.12
N LEU A 1025 -19.29 17.37 16.33
CA LEU A 1025 -18.00 18.04 16.21
C LEU A 1025 -17.52 18.64 17.53
N LEU A 1026 -18.43 19.24 18.32
CA LEU A 1026 -18.11 19.75 19.65
C LEU A 1026 -17.83 18.63 20.66
N GLU A 1027 -18.55 17.52 20.59
CA GLU A 1027 -18.33 16.34 21.44
C GLU A 1027 -16.95 15.73 21.17
N GLU A 1028 -16.57 15.50 19.91
CA GLU A 1028 -15.25 15.00 19.56
C GLU A 1028 -14.13 16.01 19.93
N LEU A 1029 -14.34 17.32 19.70
CA LEU A 1029 -13.38 18.35 20.12
C LEU A 1029 -13.12 18.33 21.64
N LEU A 1030 -14.16 18.14 22.45
CA LEU A 1030 -14.04 18.07 23.91
C LEU A 1030 -13.44 16.74 24.38
N ALA A 1031 -13.74 15.62 23.69
CA ALA A 1031 -13.10 14.33 23.94
C ALA A 1031 -11.59 14.37 23.62
N LEU A 1032 -11.22 14.96 22.48
CA LEU A 1032 -9.84 15.23 22.07
C LEU A 1032 -9.12 16.11 23.10
N TYR A 1033 -9.76 17.19 23.57
CA TYR A 1033 -9.21 18.05 24.62
C TYR A 1033 -9.02 17.31 25.94
N ALA A 1034 -9.95 16.43 26.33
CA ALA A 1034 -9.82 15.63 27.55
C ALA A 1034 -8.65 14.64 27.45
N ALA A 1035 -8.54 13.93 26.32
CA ALA A 1035 -7.54 12.91 26.07
C ALA A 1035 -6.12 13.46 25.88
N ASP A 1036 -5.94 14.57 25.16
CA ASP A 1036 -4.64 15.22 24.85
C ASP A 1036 -3.62 14.26 24.20
N ARG A 1037 -4.17 13.38 23.38
CA ARG A 1037 -3.50 12.46 22.46
C ARG A 1037 -4.44 12.24 21.27
N GLU A 1038 -3.88 11.83 20.15
CA GLU A 1038 -4.67 11.39 18.99
C GLU A 1038 -5.57 10.20 19.39
N PRO A 1039 -6.86 10.13 18.96
CA PRO A 1039 -7.68 8.95 19.17
C PRO A 1039 -7.16 7.81 18.32
N THR A 1040 -7.03 6.62 18.91
CA THR A 1040 -6.56 5.42 18.21
C THR A 1040 -7.60 4.82 17.27
N SER A 1041 -8.85 5.30 17.30
CA SER A 1041 -9.95 4.85 16.45
C SER A 1041 -10.23 5.85 15.32
N ALA A 1042 -10.57 5.35 14.14
CA ALA A 1042 -11.08 6.15 13.02
C ALA A 1042 -12.36 6.94 13.40
N PRO A 1043 -12.76 7.95 12.60
CA PRO A 1043 -14.11 8.52 12.65
C PRO A 1043 -15.19 7.47 12.40
N ALA A 1044 -16.44 7.77 12.77
CA ALA A 1044 -17.58 6.87 12.61
C ALA A 1044 -18.16 6.87 11.16
N GLY A 1045 -17.30 6.71 10.16
CA GLY A 1045 -17.61 6.75 8.72
C GLY A 1045 -17.06 7.99 7.99
N ASP A 1046 -16.84 7.88 6.68
CA ASP A 1046 -16.31 8.98 5.84
C ASP A 1046 -17.45 9.70 5.08
N TYR A 1047 -17.34 11.03 4.94
CA TYR A 1047 -18.22 11.80 4.06
C TYR A 1047 -18.12 11.34 2.60
N ARG A 1048 -16.97 10.79 2.18
CA ARG A 1048 -16.78 10.15 0.86
C ARG A 1048 -17.79 9.02 0.64
N ASP A 1049 -18.08 8.19 1.64
CA ASP A 1049 -19.04 7.07 1.54
C ASP A 1049 -20.45 7.57 1.22
N TYR A 1050 -20.85 8.69 1.83
CA TYR A 1050 -22.13 9.34 1.57
C TYR A 1050 -22.21 9.91 0.14
N LEU A 1051 -21.13 10.48 -0.39
CA LEU A 1051 -21.08 10.96 -1.77
C LEU A 1051 -21.06 9.80 -2.79
N THR A 1052 -20.38 8.69 -2.48
CA THR A 1052 -20.41 7.44 -3.25
C THR A 1052 -21.83 6.85 -3.31
N TRP A 1053 -22.53 6.84 -2.17
CA TRP A 1053 -23.94 6.44 -2.13
C TRP A 1053 -24.84 7.39 -2.93
N LEU A 1054 -24.59 8.70 -2.87
CA LEU A 1054 -25.41 9.73 -3.52
C LEU A 1054 -25.28 9.72 -5.04
N THR A 1055 -24.06 9.55 -5.56
CA THR A 1055 -23.77 9.43 -7.01
C THR A 1055 -24.37 8.16 -7.63
N ALA A 1056 -24.48 7.08 -6.85
CA ALA A 1056 -25.11 5.83 -7.27
C ALA A 1056 -26.66 5.87 -7.36
N GLN A 1057 -27.33 6.98 -7.04
CA GLN A 1057 -28.79 7.07 -7.07
C GLN A 1057 -29.36 7.42 -8.46
N ASP A 1058 -30.50 6.83 -8.82
CA ASP A 1058 -31.23 7.15 -10.06
C ASP A 1058 -31.86 8.56 -10.01
N HIS A 1059 -31.08 9.55 -10.43
CA HIS A 1059 -31.49 10.94 -10.53
C HIS A 1059 -32.67 11.15 -11.50
N ALA A 1060 -32.78 10.36 -12.57
CA ALA A 1060 -33.86 10.50 -13.55
C ALA A 1060 -35.21 10.08 -12.98
N SER A 1061 -35.24 8.98 -12.22
CA SER A 1061 -36.39 8.54 -11.43
C SER A 1061 -36.73 9.54 -10.32
N GLY A 1062 -35.73 10.06 -9.61
CA GLY A 1062 -35.91 11.12 -8.60
C GLY A 1062 -36.58 12.38 -9.17
N VAL A 1063 -36.11 12.87 -10.32
CA VAL A 1063 -36.71 14.01 -11.03
C VAL A 1063 -38.13 13.69 -11.55
N ALA A 1064 -38.38 12.47 -12.04
CA ALA A 1064 -39.72 12.04 -12.42
C ALA A 1064 -40.69 12.02 -11.22
N GLU A 1065 -40.23 11.60 -10.04
CA GLU A 1065 -41.03 11.61 -8.82
C GLU A 1065 -41.32 13.03 -8.32
N TRP A 1066 -40.33 13.94 -8.32
CA TRP A 1066 -40.57 15.34 -7.96
C TRP A 1066 -41.53 16.05 -8.91
N ARG A 1067 -41.41 15.82 -10.23
CA ARG A 1067 -42.40 16.26 -11.23
C ARG A 1067 -43.80 15.73 -10.92
N ARG A 1068 -43.93 14.48 -10.46
CA ARG A 1068 -45.20 13.85 -10.07
C ARG A 1068 -45.76 14.38 -8.75
N ALA A 1069 -44.91 14.71 -7.78
CA ALA A 1069 -45.31 15.25 -6.48
C ALA A 1069 -45.78 16.72 -6.58
N LEU A 1070 -45.11 17.52 -7.40
CA LEU A 1070 -45.38 18.95 -7.59
C LEU A 1070 -46.33 19.25 -8.77
N ALA A 1071 -46.81 18.23 -9.48
CA ALA A 1071 -47.66 18.37 -10.67
C ALA A 1071 -48.86 19.31 -10.45
N GLY A 1072 -48.87 20.46 -11.14
CA GLY A 1072 -49.93 21.46 -11.03
C GLY A 1072 -49.90 22.27 -9.74
N ALA A 1073 -48.72 22.55 -9.17
CA ALA A 1073 -48.50 23.66 -8.25
C ALA A 1073 -47.90 24.85 -9.03
N ASP A 1074 -48.38 26.07 -8.77
CA ASP A 1074 -47.97 27.27 -9.54
C ASP A 1074 -46.61 27.85 -9.10
N GLY A 1075 -46.12 27.45 -7.93
CA GLY A 1075 -44.91 28.01 -7.30
C GLY A 1075 -44.93 27.89 -5.77
N PRO A 1076 -43.94 28.49 -5.08
CA PRO A 1076 -43.92 28.58 -3.62
C PRO A 1076 -45.04 29.50 -3.10
N THR A 1077 -45.49 29.25 -1.87
CA THR A 1077 -46.50 30.09 -1.18
C THR A 1077 -45.81 31.22 -0.44
N LEU A 1078 -45.76 32.39 -1.08
CA LEU A 1078 -45.20 33.61 -0.52
C LEU A 1078 -46.23 34.33 0.38
N LEU A 1079 -45.81 34.77 1.56
CA LEU A 1079 -46.63 35.58 2.49
C LEU A 1079 -46.67 37.07 2.11
N VAL A 1080 -45.64 37.53 1.39
CA VAL A 1080 -45.55 38.87 0.81
C VAL A 1080 -45.25 38.67 -0.68
N PRO A 1081 -46.02 39.25 -1.62
CA PRO A 1081 -45.65 39.25 -3.03
C PRO A 1081 -44.31 39.98 -3.20
N GLY A 1082 -43.35 39.38 -3.91
CA GLY A 1082 -42.19 40.13 -4.38
C GLY A 1082 -42.63 41.19 -5.39
N ASP A 1083 -42.03 42.38 -5.35
CA ASP A 1083 -42.40 43.49 -6.23
C ASP A 1083 -42.16 43.12 -7.71
N GLY A 1084 -43.25 42.78 -8.40
CA GLY A 1084 -43.28 42.01 -9.65
C GLY A 1084 -42.72 42.73 -10.87
N SER A 1085 -41.40 42.89 -10.91
CA SER A 1085 -40.66 43.62 -11.95
C SER A 1085 -39.60 42.77 -12.66
N VAL A 1086 -39.39 41.52 -12.25
CA VAL A 1086 -38.39 40.60 -12.82
C VAL A 1086 -39.02 39.23 -13.10
N LEU A 1087 -38.75 38.68 -14.29
CA LEU A 1087 -39.26 37.41 -14.86
C LEU A 1087 -40.76 37.38 -15.22
N ASP A 1088 -41.07 37.84 -16.45
CA ASP A 1088 -42.20 37.32 -17.23
C ASP A 1088 -41.87 35.89 -17.73
N PRO A 1089 -42.63 34.84 -17.35
CA PRO A 1089 -42.38 33.46 -17.79
C PRO A 1089 -42.68 33.17 -19.28
N GLN A 1090 -43.09 34.17 -20.07
CA GLN A 1090 -43.35 34.04 -21.50
C GLN A 1090 -42.36 34.81 -22.39
N ALA A 1091 -41.43 35.58 -21.81
CA ALA A 1091 -40.40 36.27 -22.58
C ALA A 1091 -39.37 35.27 -23.14
N PRO A 1092 -39.06 35.28 -24.45
CA PRO A 1092 -38.05 34.41 -25.03
C PRO A 1092 -36.64 34.84 -24.58
N LEU A 1093 -35.83 33.87 -24.13
CA LEU A 1093 -34.42 34.08 -23.80
C LEU A 1093 -33.60 34.21 -25.10
N ASP A 1094 -33.42 35.45 -25.57
CA ASP A 1094 -32.57 35.78 -26.71
C ASP A 1094 -31.09 35.89 -26.24
N PRO A 1095 -30.17 34.97 -26.63
CA PRO A 1095 -28.89 34.79 -25.90
C PRO A 1095 -27.82 35.89 -26.05
N VAL A 1096 -28.10 37.01 -26.75
CA VAL A 1096 -27.05 37.80 -27.41
C VAL A 1096 -26.81 39.20 -26.82
N LEU A 1097 -27.70 39.73 -25.96
CA LEU A 1097 -27.58 41.13 -25.47
C LEU A 1097 -27.94 41.35 -23.99
N ALA A 1098 -26.92 41.28 -23.12
CA ALA A 1098 -26.89 42.03 -21.85
C ALA A 1098 -25.45 42.25 -21.37
N PRO A 1099 -25.00 43.52 -21.30
CA PRO A 1099 -24.46 44.00 -20.02
C PRO A 1099 -24.97 45.39 -19.63
N GLN A 1100 -24.63 45.82 -18.40
CA GLN A 1100 -24.81 47.19 -17.85
C GLN A 1100 -26.20 47.60 -17.34
N ALA A 1101 -26.88 46.70 -16.62
CA ALA A 1101 -27.70 47.13 -15.46
C ALA A 1101 -26.87 46.92 -14.17
N PRO A 1102 -26.80 47.87 -13.22
CA PRO A 1102 -26.16 47.64 -11.93
C PRO A 1102 -26.94 46.58 -11.13
N LEU A 1103 -26.25 45.56 -10.63
CA LEU A 1103 -26.86 44.47 -9.85
C LEU A 1103 -27.33 44.95 -8.46
N ASP A 1104 -26.89 46.13 -8.04
CA ASP A 1104 -27.04 46.71 -6.70
C ASP A 1104 -28.49 47.15 -6.38
N ALA A 1105 -29.44 46.97 -7.30
CA ALA A 1105 -30.81 47.50 -7.22
C ALA A 1105 -31.91 46.50 -6.82
N VAL A 1106 -31.62 45.18 -6.76
CA VAL A 1106 -32.68 44.14 -6.73
C VAL A 1106 -32.74 43.33 -5.42
N VAL A 1107 -31.65 43.23 -4.63
CA VAL A 1107 -31.61 42.35 -3.45
C VAL A 1107 -31.15 43.08 -2.18
N THR A 1108 -31.96 44.01 -1.70
CA THR A 1108 -31.88 44.47 -0.31
C THR A 1108 -32.46 43.37 0.60
N LEU A 1109 -31.61 42.41 1.02
CA LEU A 1109 -32.01 41.46 2.07
C LEU A 1109 -32.27 42.24 3.36
N ALA A 1110 -33.55 42.35 3.74
CA ALA A 1110 -33.92 42.88 5.04
C ALA A 1110 -33.37 41.94 6.13
N GLU A 1111 -32.83 42.50 7.22
CA GLU A 1111 -32.33 41.70 8.33
C GLU A 1111 -33.46 40.81 8.90
N PRO A 1112 -33.25 39.49 9.05
CA PRO A 1112 -34.30 38.59 9.48
C PRO A 1112 -34.65 38.82 10.96
N GLY A 1113 -35.84 39.39 11.20
CA GLY A 1113 -36.38 39.54 12.54
C GLY A 1113 -36.79 38.18 13.13
N GLU A 1114 -36.14 37.76 14.21
CA GLU A 1114 -36.49 36.53 14.93
C GLU A 1114 -37.66 36.75 15.91
N ALA A 1115 -38.60 35.80 15.95
CA ALA A 1115 -39.72 35.80 16.88
C ALA A 1115 -39.91 34.41 17.51
N THR A 1116 -39.35 34.20 18.70
CA THR A 1116 -39.43 32.93 19.44
C THR A 1116 -40.80 32.79 20.12
N LEU A 1117 -41.49 31.66 19.89
CA LEU A 1117 -42.73 31.30 20.57
C LEU A 1117 -42.58 29.93 21.25
N THR A 1118 -42.88 29.86 22.55
CA THR A 1118 -42.70 28.66 23.36
C THR A 1118 -44.04 28.11 23.81
N LEU A 1119 -44.36 26.86 23.43
CA LEU A 1119 -45.55 26.17 23.90
C LEU A 1119 -45.38 25.64 25.33
N PRO A 1120 -46.42 25.70 26.19
CA PRO A 1120 -46.42 25.02 27.48
C PRO A 1120 -46.18 23.51 27.37
N ALA A 1121 -45.65 22.92 28.45
CA ALA A 1121 -45.38 21.47 28.51
C ALA A 1121 -46.66 20.61 28.37
N GLU A 1122 -47.80 21.10 28.85
CA GLU A 1122 -49.11 20.43 28.72
C GLU A 1122 -49.60 20.38 27.27
N GLU A 1123 -49.55 21.52 26.56
CA GLU A 1123 -49.88 21.60 25.12
C GLU A 1123 -48.91 20.76 24.28
N THR A 1124 -47.63 20.76 24.63
CA THR A 1124 -46.60 19.93 23.98
C THR A 1124 -46.90 18.43 24.19
N ALA A 1125 -47.30 18.02 25.39
CA ALA A 1125 -47.70 16.64 25.68
C ALA A 1125 -48.98 16.24 24.91
N ALA A 1126 -49.95 17.15 24.78
CA ALA A 1126 -51.14 16.93 23.99
C ALA A 1126 -50.83 16.75 22.49
N LEU A 1127 -49.93 17.56 21.92
CA LEU A 1127 -49.45 17.42 20.54
C LEU A 1127 -48.74 16.07 20.31
N VAL A 1128 -47.91 15.63 21.25
CA VAL A 1128 -47.27 14.30 21.22
C VAL A 1128 -48.31 13.18 21.28
N ALA A 1129 -49.36 13.32 22.11
CA ALA A 1129 -50.44 12.34 22.20
C ALA A 1129 -51.24 12.23 20.89
N VAL A 1130 -51.63 13.36 20.27
CA VAL A 1130 -52.34 13.38 18.98
C VAL A 1130 -51.49 12.77 17.86
N ALA A 1131 -50.20 13.11 17.79
CA ALA A 1131 -49.27 12.53 16.82
C ALA A 1131 -49.18 11.00 16.98
N ARG A 1132 -49.08 10.52 18.23
CA ARG A 1132 -49.05 9.08 18.56
C ARG A 1132 -50.36 8.36 18.23
N GLU A 1133 -51.51 8.96 18.53
CA GLU A 1133 -52.84 8.39 18.25
C GLU A 1133 -53.03 8.16 16.74
N HIS A 1134 -52.67 9.14 15.93
CA HIS A 1134 -52.83 9.07 14.47
C HIS A 1134 -51.67 8.31 13.78
N GLY A 1135 -50.57 8.05 14.50
CA GLY A 1135 -49.39 7.35 14.01
C GLY A 1135 -48.61 8.19 13.00
N VAL A 1136 -48.36 9.45 13.34
CA VAL A 1136 -47.58 10.44 12.59
C VAL A 1136 -46.51 11.07 13.50
N THR A 1137 -45.60 11.87 12.94
CA THR A 1137 -44.59 12.60 13.75
C THR A 1137 -45.15 13.95 14.23
N VAL A 1138 -44.60 14.49 15.32
CA VAL A 1138 -44.92 15.87 15.76
C VAL A 1138 -44.58 16.89 14.67
N ASN A 1139 -43.48 16.68 13.92
CA ASN A 1139 -43.13 17.47 12.73
C ASN A 1139 -44.28 17.48 11.69
N THR A 1140 -44.93 16.33 11.46
CA THR A 1140 -46.10 16.25 10.56
C THR A 1140 -47.26 17.12 11.06
N VAL A 1141 -47.53 17.13 12.37
CA VAL A 1141 -48.59 17.96 12.98
C VAL A 1141 -48.25 19.46 12.86
N VAL A 1142 -47.00 19.84 13.13
CA VAL A 1142 -46.51 21.22 12.98
C VAL A 1142 -46.57 21.68 11.51
N GLN A 1143 -46.18 20.84 10.55
CA GLN A 1143 -46.28 21.14 9.12
C GLN A 1143 -47.74 21.35 8.66
N VAL A 1144 -48.68 20.54 9.16
CA VAL A 1144 -50.12 20.74 8.87
C VAL A 1144 -50.65 22.02 9.51
N ALA A 1145 -50.26 22.33 10.75
CA ALA A 1145 -50.64 23.58 11.41
C ALA A 1145 -50.09 24.81 10.66
N TRP A 1146 -48.83 24.78 10.27
CA TRP A 1146 -48.20 25.84 9.46
C TRP A 1146 -48.86 25.99 8.10
N ALA A 1147 -49.17 24.89 7.40
CA ALA A 1147 -49.88 24.92 6.14
C ALA A 1147 -51.29 25.53 6.26
N LEU A 1148 -52.01 25.27 7.37
CA LEU A 1148 -53.31 25.90 7.64
C LEU A 1148 -53.16 27.42 7.89
N VAL A 1149 -52.11 27.85 8.58
CA VAL A 1149 -51.78 29.28 8.76
C VAL A 1149 -51.46 29.94 7.41
N LEU A 1150 -50.60 29.32 6.58
CA LEU A 1150 -50.30 29.81 5.23
C LEU A 1150 -51.56 29.91 4.36
N GLY A 1151 -52.42 28.88 4.38
CA GLY A 1151 -53.68 28.88 3.61
C GLY A 1151 -54.66 29.96 4.08
N ALA A 1152 -54.75 30.19 5.39
CA ALA A 1152 -55.58 31.26 5.95
C ALA A 1152 -55.06 32.67 5.64
N LEU A 1153 -53.74 32.88 5.66
CA LEU A 1153 -53.12 34.18 5.37
C LEU A 1153 -53.09 34.52 3.87
N THR A 1154 -52.92 33.53 3.00
CA THR A 1154 -52.82 33.73 1.54
C THR A 1154 -54.12 33.47 0.77
N GLY A 1155 -55.15 32.93 1.42
CA GLY A 1155 -56.39 32.47 0.78
C GLY A 1155 -56.22 31.23 -0.09
N ARG A 1156 -55.03 30.63 -0.17
CA ARG A 1156 -54.75 29.45 -1.01
C ARG A 1156 -55.24 28.17 -0.35
N THR A 1157 -55.97 27.35 -1.10
CA THR A 1157 -56.30 25.96 -0.71
C THR A 1157 -55.21 24.96 -1.11
N ASP A 1158 -54.13 25.39 -1.76
CA ASP A 1158 -52.97 24.55 -2.08
C ASP A 1158 -51.69 25.36 -1.83
N VAL A 1159 -50.94 24.93 -0.82
CA VAL A 1159 -49.76 25.63 -0.30
C VAL A 1159 -48.49 24.80 -0.45
N VAL A 1160 -47.40 25.48 -0.77
CA VAL A 1160 -46.06 24.90 -0.97
C VAL A 1160 -45.05 25.69 -0.16
N PHE A 1161 -44.33 25.02 0.74
CA PHE A 1161 -43.29 25.63 1.57
C PHE A 1161 -42.10 24.66 1.71
N GLY A 1162 -40.90 25.20 1.98
CA GLY A 1162 -39.74 24.36 2.28
C GLY A 1162 -39.84 23.74 3.67
N ALA A 1163 -39.51 22.45 3.78
CA ALA A 1163 -39.27 21.78 5.05
C ALA A 1163 -37.89 21.14 5.07
N THR A 1164 -37.19 21.29 6.20
CA THR A 1164 -35.84 20.76 6.37
C THR A 1164 -35.89 19.30 6.81
N VAL A 1165 -35.05 18.46 6.19
CA VAL A 1165 -34.88 17.03 6.49
C VAL A 1165 -33.41 16.72 6.76
N SER A 1166 -33.12 15.70 7.58
CA SER A 1166 -31.74 15.35 7.97
C SER A 1166 -30.86 14.82 6.84
N GLY A 1167 -31.47 14.25 5.79
CA GLY A 1167 -30.78 13.74 4.59
C GLY A 1167 -29.71 12.65 4.83
N ARG A 1168 -29.72 12.02 6.01
CA ARG A 1168 -28.84 10.92 6.42
C ARG A 1168 -29.47 9.56 6.05
N PRO A 1169 -29.03 8.88 4.97
CA PRO A 1169 -29.60 7.60 4.52
C PRO A 1169 -29.12 6.43 5.39
N PRO A 1170 -30.02 5.63 6.01
CA PRO A 1170 -29.64 4.50 6.88
C PRO A 1170 -28.97 3.33 6.13
N GLN A 1171 -28.80 3.43 4.80
CA GLN A 1171 -28.02 2.51 3.99
C GLN A 1171 -26.51 2.78 4.05
N VAL A 1172 -26.09 3.98 4.47
CA VAL A 1172 -24.67 4.34 4.64
C VAL A 1172 -24.25 3.99 6.07
N PRO A 1173 -23.20 3.16 6.27
CA PRO A 1173 -22.68 2.87 7.62
C PRO A 1173 -22.29 4.13 8.38
N GLY A 1174 -22.52 4.16 9.70
CA GLY A 1174 -22.06 5.26 10.58
C GLY A 1174 -22.73 6.63 10.40
N ILE A 1175 -23.62 6.80 9.40
CA ILE A 1175 -24.21 8.07 8.97
C ILE A 1175 -24.84 8.95 10.09
N GLU A 1176 -25.30 8.35 11.18
CA GLU A 1176 -25.87 9.06 12.33
C GLU A 1176 -24.83 9.82 13.17
N ALA A 1177 -23.57 9.37 13.16
CA ALA A 1177 -22.43 9.95 13.87
C ALA A 1177 -21.42 10.65 12.94
N MET A 1178 -21.59 10.54 11.62
CA MET A 1178 -20.73 11.15 10.60
C MET A 1178 -20.80 12.69 10.62
N ILE A 1179 -19.67 13.36 10.40
CA ILE A 1179 -19.56 14.83 10.39
C ILE A 1179 -19.57 15.36 8.95
N GLY A 1180 -20.43 16.33 8.64
CA GLY A 1180 -20.60 16.86 7.28
C GLY A 1180 -21.92 17.62 7.06
N LEU A 1181 -22.23 17.93 5.80
CA LEU A 1181 -23.52 18.47 5.38
C LEU A 1181 -24.38 17.35 4.75
N PHE A 1182 -25.41 16.92 5.47
CA PHE A 1182 -26.38 15.93 4.97
C PHE A 1182 -27.78 16.52 4.85
N ILE A 1183 -28.07 17.53 5.69
CA ILE A 1183 -29.34 18.25 5.73
C ILE A 1183 -29.77 18.71 4.32
N ASN A 1184 -31.08 18.72 4.06
CA ASN A 1184 -31.63 19.15 2.78
C ASN A 1184 -32.98 19.85 2.98
N THR A 1185 -33.38 20.71 2.04
CA THR A 1185 -34.66 21.44 2.07
C THR A 1185 -35.56 20.94 0.95
N VAL A 1186 -36.65 20.27 1.32
CA VAL A 1186 -37.61 19.67 0.38
C VAL A 1186 -38.91 20.46 0.32
N PRO A 1187 -39.54 20.62 -0.87
CA PRO A 1187 -40.82 21.31 -0.99
C PRO A 1187 -41.97 20.41 -0.49
N VAL A 1188 -42.61 20.84 0.60
CA VAL A 1188 -43.83 20.22 1.14
C VAL A 1188 -45.05 20.93 0.55
N ARG A 1189 -45.82 20.18 -0.25
CA ARG A 1189 -47.10 20.62 -0.81
C ARG A 1189 -48.27 20.02 -0.02
N ILE A 1190 -49.19 20.87 0.44
CA ILE A 1190 -50.40 20.46 1.13
C ILE A 1190 -51.62 21.13 0.48
N ALA A 1191 -52.48 20.29 -0.10
CA ALA A 1191 -53.75 20.69 -0.71
C ALA A 1191 -54.92 20.39 0.23
N PHE A 1192 -55.74 21.39 0.50
CA PHE A 1192 -56.91 21.38 1.36
C PHE A 1192 -58.21 21.30 0.56
N ASP A 1193 -59.20 20.63 1.14
CA ASP A 1193 -60.59 20.66 0.68
C ASP A 1193 -61.40 21.60 1.59
N PRO A 1194 -61.77 22.82 1.15
CA PRO A 1194 -62.46 23.78 2.00
C PRO A 1194 -63.85 23.28 2.45
N ALA A 1195 -64.48 22.37 1.70
CA ALA A 1195 -65.76 21.76 2.09
C ALA A 1195 -65.60 20.68 3.17
N LYS A 1196 -64.37 20.34 3.58
CA LYS A 1196 -64.06 19.36 4.63
C LYS A 1196 -63.20 19.91 5.77
N ALA A 1197 -62.97 21.23 5.85
CA ALA A 1197 -62.01 21.84 6.77
C ALA A 1197 -62.19 21.39 8.24
N SER A 1198 -63.43 21.32 8.75
CA SER A 1198 -63.76 20.88 10.11
C SER A 1198 -63.61 19.37 10.38
N ALA A 1199 -63.39 18.55 9.34
CA ALA A 1199 -63.22 17.10 9.42
C ALA A 1199 -61.87 16.60 8.85
N SER A 1200 -61.00 17.50 8.36
CA SER A 1200 -59.82 17.10 7.60
C SER A 1200 -58.63 16.61 8.43
N CYS A 1201 -58.50 17.00 9.71
CA CYS A 1201 -57.37 16.61 10.55
C CYS A 1201 -57.16 15.09 10.65
N SER A 1202 -58.25 14.33 10.82
CA SER A 1202 -58.21 12.86 10.88
C SER A 1202 -58.00 12.20 9.50
N VAL A 1203 -58.37 12.88 8.41
CA VAL A 1203 -58.23 12.35 7.04
C VAL A 1203 -56.80 12.50 6.51
N VAL A 1204 -56.12 13.63 6.77
CA VAL A 1204 -54.76 13.89 6.27
C VAL A 1204 -53.77 12.83 6.78
N CYS A 1205 -53.83 12.50 8.07
CA CYS A 1205 -52.97 11.48 8.68
C CYS A 1205 -53.17 10.06 8.11
N SER A 1206 -54.35 9.77 7.55
CA SER A 1206 -54.66 8.45 6.98
C SER A 1206 -53.98 8.17 5.62
N ARG A 1207 -53.61 9.22 4.88
CA ARG A 1207 -53.11 9.09 3.49
C ARG A 1207 -51.58 8.94 3.38
N SER A 1208 -50.80 9.43 4.34
CA SER A 1208 -49.33 9.31 4.34
C SER A 1208 -48.86 7.85 4.32
N ARG A 1209 -49.53 6.97 5.08
CA ARG A 1209 -49.24 5.52 5.17
C ARG A 1209 -49.27 4.75 3.84
N ARG A 1210 -49.79 5.35 2.76
CA ARG A 1210 -49.84 4.75 1.40
C ARG A 1210 -48.84 5.33 0.40
N ARG A 1211 -47.94 6.24 0.79
CA ARG A 1211 -46.87 6.75 -0.10
C ARG A 1211 -45.45 6.36 0.32
N CYS A 1212 -45.18 6.11 1.60
CA CYS A 1212 -43.84 5.73 2.08
C CYS A 1212 -43.56 4.22 2.03
N SER A 1213 -44.38 3.43 1.31
CA SER A 1213 -44.39 1.96 1.39
C SER A 1213 -44.32 1.24 0.03
N THR A 1214 -43.95 1.94 -1.06
CA THR A 1214 -43.85 1.36 -2.40
C THR A 1214 -42.63 1.87 -3.19
N THR A 1215 -41.43 1.57 -2.69
CA THR A 1215 -40.18 1.67 -3.46
C THR A 1215 -39.33 0.42 -3.25
N THR A 1216 -39.94 -0.74 -3.51
CA THR A 1216 -39.26 -2.04 -3.51
C THR A 1216 -40.00 -2.94 -4.50
N THR A 1217 -39.41 -3.18 -5.67
CA THR A 1217 -40.06 -3.98 -6.73
C THR A 1217 -39.09 -5.03 -7.24
N SER A 1218 -39.27 -6.27 -6.79
CA SER A 1218 -38.56 -7.42 -7.35
C SER A 1218 -39.24 -7.90 -8.65
N GLY A 1219 -38.45 -8.01 -9.71
CA GLY A 1219 -38.61 -9.06 -10.72
C GLY A 1219 -37.71 -10.25 -10.33
N SER A 1220 -37.85 -11.45 -10.89
CA SER A 1220 -38.68 -11.86 -12.04
C SER A 1220 -39.14 -13.34 -11.86
N PRO A 1221 -39.51 -14.17 -12.87
CA PRO A 1221 -40.94 -14.51 -13.02
C PRO A 1221 -41.29 -16.01 -13.23
N ARG A 1222 -42.60 -16.30 -13.45
CA ARG A 1222 -43.19 -17.55 -14.03
C ARG A 1222 -43.21 -18.80 -13.12
N SER A 1223 -44.09 -19.78 -13.28
CA SER A 1223 -45.45 -19.82 -13.90
C SER A 1223 -46.20 -21.13 -13.55
N ASN A 1224 -47.50 -21.20 -13.87
CA ASN A 1224 -48.43 -22.37 -13.76
C ASN A 1224 -48.93 -22.73 -12.34
N GLY A 1225 -50.22 -23.03 -12.12
CA GLY A 1225 -51.35 -22.97 -13.06
C GLY A 1225 -52.71 -23.48 -12.53
N ARG A 1226 -53.66 -23.64 -13.46
CA ARG A 1226 -55.03 -24.22 -13.36
C ARG A 1226 -56.17 -23.39 -12.71
N ARG A 1227 -56.97 -22.82 -13.61
CA ARG A 1227 -58.33 -22.23 -13.47
C ARG A 1227 -59.39 -23.18 -12.87
N VAL A 1228 -60.36 -22.63 -12.13
CA VAL A 1228 -61.85 -22.84 -12.23
C VAL A 1228 -62.54 -21.57 -11.66
N ARG A 1229 -63.04 -20.58 -12.44
CA ARG A 1229 -64.43 -20.40 -12.98
C ARG A 1229 -65.56 -20.65 -11.96
N ARG A 1230 -66.54 -19.78 -11.64
CA ARG A 1230 -67.25 -18.58 -12.20
C ARG A 1230 -67.72 -17.72 -10.98
N ARG A 1231 -68.46 -16.59 -10.97
CA ARG A 1231 -69.10 -15.53 -11.82
C ARG A 1231 -69.51 -14.39 -10.82
N ARG A 1232 -69.90 -13.14 -11.12
CA ARG A 1232 -69.98 -12.22 -12.29
C ARG A 1232 -70.15 -10.78 -11.72
N SER A 1233 -69.88 -9.75 -12.53
CA SER A 1233 -70.48 -8.39 -12.49
C SER A 1233 -70.38 -7.57 -11.19
N THR A 1234 -69.40 -6.65 -11.18
CA THR A 1234 -69.49 -5.18 -10.96
C THR A 1234 -70.44 -4.64 -9.87
N PRO A 1235 -70.01 -3.67 -9.04
CA PRO A 1235 -69.22 -2.49 -9.43
C PRO A 1235 -67.72 -2.72 -9.68
#